data_AF-A0AA35ZJL6-F1
#
_entry.id   AF-A0AA35ZJL6-F1
#
_cell.length_a   1.000
_cell.length_b   1.000
_cell.length_c   1.000
_cell.angle_alpha   90.00
_cell.angle_beta   90.00
_cell.angle_gamma   90.00
#
_symmetry.space_group_name_H-M   'P 1'
#
loop_
_entity.id
_entity.type
_entity.pdbx_description
1 polymer ?
#
loop_
_entity_poly.entity_id
_entity_poly.type
_entity_poly.pdbx_seq_one_letter_code
_entity_poly.pdbx_strand_id
1 'polypeptide(L)'
;MASAAIFSSLRRSRSPTLDAFLAPVDLENDVVGLLKTLTSIASDLISSFSDKTPPFQKKNSRSLIRKIELFVVLLDSVRESGEWWSNLPSTVVLCFKELYLLLYRSKILLDYCTQSNVFPMNKLNCLISDDVKEQINLLQKQSRRNKLFIDKHVESLRLKFFKLLNEIGTGNIPNSEEFHDFFVTKLGILDARACRVEIEFLEEQIVNHGSDLEPSASILGGVIAMIRYCRFLLFGFEEDEVEISHRFRRGKKRGLISKQIADTFITIPKDFCCPISLDLMMDPVIISTGQTFDRASISRWIEEGHSNCPKTGQTLVHKKLVPNRALRNLIMQWCTAHKIPYSPPESSDLAGESFPAAPASRPAVEANKATVRLLIRELENGSDSGKAIAAREIRFLAKTGRENRGFIAESGVIPHLKILLSSESAVAQENAVTAMLNLSIYDKNKSRIMDESGCLRSIVAVLKSGHTIESRENAAATLFSLSAVHDYKKLIAGEAGALQTLAGMLLSGTPRGRKDAVTALFNLSTHTANCVKMIEFGVVKSLVQALECDGVAEEAAGALALIVRQPVGAEAVGHEEAAVVGLIGMMRCGTPRGKENAVAALLELCRSGGAATTERVVRTPALASLIQSLLFTGTKRARRKAASLARVFQRCHYDTLHFSGLRFGYGFAGNSTTGMESGFPAETVSVTLSMPMSVSVS
;
A
#
# COMPACT_ATOMS: atom_id res chain seq x y z
N MET A 1 -14.16 -31.34 36.54
CA MET A 1 -13.03 -31.04 35.61
C MET A 1 -13.58 -30.98 34.20
N ALA A 2 -12.97 -30.16 33.35
CA ALA A 2 -13.36 -29.86 31.96
C ALA A 2 -14.49 -28.81 31.83
N SER A 3 -14.20 -27.51 32.03
CA SER A 3 -13.37 -26.61 31.19
C SER A 3 -14.16 -26.14 29.96
N ALA A 4 -14.69 -24.91 30.00
CA ALA A 4 -14.03 -23.73 29.41
C ALA A 4 -13.80 -23.78 27.88
N ALA A 5 -14.34 -24.78 27.17
CA ALA A 5 -14.15 -24.98 25.72
C ALA A 5 -15.37 -24.66 24.83
N ILE A 6 -16.49 -24.15 25.36
CA ILE A 6 -17.66 -23.76 24.52
C ILE A 6 -17.76 -22.23 24.35
N PHE A 7 -16.94 -21.47 25.08
CA PHE A 7 -16.81 -20.01 24.92
C PHE A 7 -16.06 -19.58 23.63
N SER A 8 -15.64 -20.52 22.77
CA SER A 8 -14.88 -20.20 21.54
C SER A 8 -15.46 -20.76 20.23
N SER A 9 -16.63 -21.41 20.19
CA SER A 9 -17.02 -22.16 18.98
C SER A 9 -18.49 -22.13 18.52
N LEU A 10 -19.42 -21.44 19.17
CA LEU A 10 -20.82 -21.39 18.70
C LEU A 10 -21.27 -19.98 18.24
N ARG A 11 -21.01 -19.74 16.95
CA ARG A 11 -21.78 -18.94 15.99
C ARG A 11 -21.80 -17.42 16.23
N ARG A 12 -20.93 -16.68 15.55
CA ARG A 12 -21.34 -15.99 14.31
C ARG A 12 -22.61 -16.60 13.68
N SER A 13 -23.76 -15.97 13.93
CA SER A 13 -24.92 -15.99 13.03
C SER A 13 -25.68 -14.68 13.25
N ARG A 14 -25.63 -13.66 12.41
CA ARG A 14 -25.00 -13.41 11.11
C ARG A 14 -24.29 -12.06 11.24
N SER A 15 -23.32 -11.72 10.40
CA SER A 15 -23.16 -10.29 10.05
C SER A 15 -24.55 -9.79 9.65
N PRO A 16 -25.04 -8.63 10.13
CA PRO A 16 -26.37 -8.15 9.78
C PRO A 16 -26.55 -8.34 8.27
N THR A 17 -27.59 -9.07 7.86
CA THR A 17 -27.85 -9.30 6.44
C THR A 17 -28.03 -7.94 5.76
N LEU A 18 -27.82 -7.86 4.45
CA LEU A 18 -28.01 -6.60 3.72
C LEU A 18 -29.38 -5.96 4.02
N ASP A 19 -30.40 -6.79 4.28
CA ASP A 19 -31.75 -6.45 4.73
C ASP A 19 -31.83 -5.74 6.10
N ALA A 20 -30.80 -5.79 6.93
CA ALA A 20 -30.74 -5.06 8.20
C ALA A 20 -30.40 -3.56 8.01
N PHE A 21 -29.99 -3.19 6.79
CA PHE A 21 -29.64 -1.82 6.42
C PHE A 21 -30.54 -1.24 5.32
N LEU A 22 -31.40 -2.07 4.71
CA LEU A 22 -32.28 -1.70 3.61
C LEU A 22 -33.71 -2.16 3.94
N ALA A 23 -34.71 -1.32 3.72
CA ALA A 23 -36.11 -1.76 3.75
C ALA A 23 -36.33 -2.80 2.63
N PRO A 24 -37.24 -3.79 2.78
CA PRO A 24 -37.46 -4.82 1.76
C PRO A 24 -37.80 -4.19 0.41
N VAL A 25 -37.02 -4.54 -0.62
CA VAL A 25 -37.09 -3.92 -1.96
C VAL A 25 -38.45 -4.15 -2.64
N ASP A 26 -39.14 -5.24 -2.29
CA ASP A 26 -40.40 -5.64 -2.90
C ASP A 26 -41.63 -4.83 -2.43
N LEU A 27 -41.46 -3.91 -1.47
CA LEU A 27 -42.53 -3.11 -0.87
C LEU A 27 -42.49 -1.63 -1.29
N GLU A 28 -41.77 -1.29 -2.36
CA GLU A 28 -41.57 0.11 -2.75
C GLU A 28 -42.87 0.87 -3.07
N ASN A 29 -43.89 0.16 -3.57
CA ASN A 29 -45.20 0.72 -3.95
C ASN A 29 -46.40 0.08 -3.22
N ASP A 30 -46.17 -0.87 -2.30
CA ASP A 30 -47.25 -1.56 -1.55
C ASP A 30 -47.31 -1.10 -0.09
N VAL A 31 -48.04 -0.02 0.14
CA VAL A 31 -48.25 0.57 1.48
C VAL A 31 -49.04 -0.38 2.40
N VAL A 32 -49.92 -1.22 1.84
CA VAL A 32 -50.71 -2.21 2.59
C VAL A 32 -49.80 -3.31 3.13
N GLY A 33 -48.90 -3.83 2.28
CA GLY A 33 -47.89 -4.80 2.66
C GLY A 33 -46.91 -4.26 3.72
N LEU A 34 -46.49 -3.00 3.59
CA LEU A 34 -45.61 -2.34 4.56
C LEU A 34 -46.28 -2.18 5.93
N LEU A 35 -47.53 -1.73 5.98
CA LEU A 35 -48.30 -1.60 7.23
C LEU A 35 -48.53 -2.95 7.91
N LYS A 36 -48.89 -4.00 7.16
CA LYS A 36 -49.03 -5.36 7.70
C LYS A 36 -47.72 -5.87 8.32
N THR A 37 -46.60 -5.60 7.64
CA THR A 37 -45.27 -6.00 8.11
C THR A 37 -44.85 -5.24 9.37
N LEU A 38 -45.11 -3.93 9.43
CA LEU A 38 -44.87 -3.09 10.60
C LEU A 38 -45.64 -3.58 11.83
N THR A 39 -46.94 -3.87 11.69
CA THR A 39 -47.75 -4.42 12.78
C THR A 39 -47.22 -5.78 13.25
N SER A 40 -46.84 -6.65 12.31
CA SER A 40 -46.30 -7.98 12.63
C SER A 40 -44.99 -7.90 13.42
N ILE A 41 -44.04 -7.05 13.00
CA ILE A 41 -42.75 -6.88 13.70
C ILE A 41 -42.94 -6.22 15.07
N ALA A 42 -43.80 -5.22 15.17
CA ALA A 42 -44.09 -4.57 16.44
C ALA A 42 -44.73 -5.53 17.44
N SER A 43 -45.67 -6.38 16.99
CA SER A 43 -46.32 -7.40 17.82
C SER A 43 -45.34 -8.48 18.27
N ASP A 44 -44.44 -8.93 17.38
CA ASP A 44 -43.38 -9.90 17.70
C ASP A 44 -42.35 -9.34 18.71
N LEU A 45 -42.05 -8.04 18.63
CA LEU A 45 -41.17 -7.35 19.59
C LEU A 45 -41.84 -7.24 20.98
N ILE A 46 -43.13 -6.92 21.03
CA ILE A 46 -43.87 -6.89 22.29
C ILE A 46 -43.92 -8.29 22.92
N SER A 47 -44.29 -9.33 22.16
CA SER A 47 -44.37 -10.70 22.68
C SER A 47 -43.01 -11.25 23.13
N SER A 48 -41.93 -10.89 22.44
CA SER A 48 -40.57 -11.38 22.74
C SER A 48 -39.96 -10.76 24.00
N PHE A 49 -40.39 -9.55 24.39
CA PHE A 49 -39.73 -8.76 25.45
C PHE A 49 -40.66 -8.20 26.55
N SER A 50 -42.00 -8.34 26.47
CA SER A 50 -42.91 -7.83 27.51
C SER A 50 -42.65 -8.43 28.89
N ASP A 51 -42.36 -9.74 28.93
CA ASP A 51 -42.10 -10.46 30.19
C ASP A 51 -40.60 -10.63 30.52
N LYS A 52 -39.69 -10.27 29.59
CA LYS A 52 -38.24 -10.38 29.78
C LYS A 52 -37.64 -9.03 30.19
N THR A 53 -37.15 -8.92 31.42
CA THR A 53 -36.49 -7.68 31.86
C THR A 53 -34.97 -7.77 31.69
N PRO A 54 -34.34 -6.96 30.83
CA PRO A 54 -32.89 -6.92 30.70
C PRO A 54 -32.22 -6.50 32.02
N PRO A 55 -31.01 -7.03 32.33
CA PRO A 55 -30.28 -6.68 33.55
C PRO A 55 -29.83 -5.20 33.57
N PHE A 56 -29.72 -4.54 32.40
CA PHE A 56 -29.48 -3.09 32.27
C PHE A 56 -30.56 -2.41 31.40
N GLN A 57 -30.76 -1.09 31.57
CA GLN A 57 -31.75 -0.29 30.82
C GLN A 57 -33.22 -0.71 30.99
N LYS A 58 -33.56 -1.48 32.05
CA LYS A 58 -34.91 -2.02 32.35
C LYS A 58 -36.06 -1.01 32.18
N LYS A 59 -35.89 0.25 32.62
CA LYS A 59 -36.92 1.29 32.50
C LYS A 59 -37.08 1.79 31.06
N ASN A 60 -35.98 1.91 30.32
CA ASN A 60 -35.99 2.35 28.91
C ASN A 60 -36.49 1.25 27.98
N SER A 61 -36.11 0.00 28.22
CA SER A 61 -36.65 -1.16 27.52
C SER A 61 -38.16 -1.29 27.72
N ARG A 62 -38.64 -1.18 28.97
CA ARG A 62 -40.08 -1.15 29.28
C ARG A 62 -40.79 0.05 28.66
N SER A 63 -40.18 1.23 28.66
CA SER A 63 -40.76 2.42 28.03
C SER A 63 -40.79 2.31 26.50
N LEU A 64 -39.79 1.71 25.88
CA LEU A 64 -39.73 1.47 24.44
C LEU A 64 -40.81 0.46 24.04
N ILE A 65 -40.93 -0.65 24.76
CA ILE A 65 -41.98 -1.66 24.54
C ILE A 65 -43.37 -1.02 24.70
N ARG A 66 -43.62 -0.24 25.75
CA ARG A 66 -44.89 0.49 25.93
C ARG A 66 -45.20 1.50 24.82
N LYS A 67 -44.17 2.18 24.29
CA LYS A 67 -44.36 3.08 23.15
C LYS A 67 -44.66 2.30 21.87
N ILE A 68 -44.03 1.13 21.69
CA ILE A 68 -44.31 0.24 20.57
C ILE A 68 -45.72 -0.35 20.68
N GLU A 69 -46.22 -0.67 21.89
CA GLU A 69 -47.62 -1.05 22.14
C GLU A 69 -48.59 0.05 21.68
N LEU A 70 -48.30 1.32 21.98
CA LEU A 70 -49.10 2.45 21.51
C LEU A 70 -49.02 2.62 19.98
N PHE A 71 -47.85 2.39 19.37
CA PHE A 71 -47.70 2.40 17.92
C PHE A 71 -48.47 1.26 17.24
N VAL A 72 -48.58 0.07 17.86
CA VAL A 72 -49.40 -1.03 17.33
C VAL A 72 -50.87 -0.61 17.28
N VAL A 73 -51.38 -0.01 18.36
CA VAL A 73 -52.76 0.52 18.40
C VAL A 73 -52.99 1.58 17.31
N LEU A 74 -52.01 2.48 17.10
CA LEU A 74 -52.08 3.48 16.02
C LEU A 74 -52.02 2.84 14.63
N LEU A 75 -51.13 1.86 14.40
CA LEU A 75 -50.98 1.16 13.12
C LEU A 75 -52.21 0.32 12.78
N ASP A 76 -52.84 -0.31 13.78
CA ASP A 76 -54.11 -1.02 13.62
C ASP A 76 -55.27 -0.05 13.33
N SER A 77 -55.33 1.10 14.01
CA SER A 77 -56.33 2.15 13.72
C SER A 77 -56.18 2.71 12.30
N VAL A 78 -54.94 2.94 11.85
CA VAL A 78 -54.64 3.34 10.46
C VAL A 78 -55.00 2.20 9.50
N ARG A 79 -54.79 0.93 9.88
CA ARG A 79 -55.16 -0.25 9.08
C ARG A 79 -56.67 -0.46 8.93
N GLU A 80 -57.49 0.04 9.85
CA GLU A 80 -58.96 -0.07 9.77
C GLU A 80 -59.58 1.07 8.92
N SER A 81 -58.87 2.19 8.75
CA SER A 81 -59.31 3.37 7.97
C SER A 81 -59.17 3.23 6.43
N GLY A 82 -59.39 2.02 5.89
CA GLY A 82 -59.00 1.49 4.57
C GLY A 82 -59.26 2.28 3.28
N GLU A 83 -59.86 3.47 3.30
CA GLU A 83 -60.30 4.20 2.09
C GLU A 83 -59.27 5.20 1.54
N TRP A 84 -58.23 5.59 2.30
CA TRP A 84 -57.32 6.70 1.95
C TRP A 84 -55.92 6.26 1.45
N TRP A 85 -55.67 4.96 1.29
CA TRP A 85 -54.30 4.44 1.26
C TRP A 85 -53.64 4.50 -0.11
N SER A 86 -54.43 4.62 -1.18
CA SER A 86 -53.94 4.73 -2.56
C SER A 86 -53.30 6.10 -2.87
N ASN A 87 -53.44 7.10 -1.99
CA ASN A 87 -52.96 8.47 -2.20
C ASN A 87 -52.11 9.01 -1.03
N LEU A 88 -51.48 8.14 -0.24
CA LEU A 88 -50.61 8.58 0.86
C LEU A 88 -49.37 9.34 0.31
N PRO A 89 -49.06 10.53 0.83
CA PRO A 89 -47.87 11.28 0.41
C PRO A 89 -46.60 10.43 0.57
N SER A 90 -45.67 10.57 -0.37
CA SER A 90 -44.40 9.83 -0.37
C SER A 90 -43.58 10.02 0.91
N THR A 91 -43.76 11.15 1.60
CA THR A 91 -43.19 11.44 2.91
C THR A 91 -43.74 10.54 4.01
N VAL A 92 -45.03 10.18 3.97
CA VAL A 92 -45.65 9.27 4.94
C VAL A 92 -45.20 7.83 4.70
N VAL A 93 -45.10 7.41 3.44
CA VAL A 93 -44.53 6.10 3.08
C VAL A 93 -43.06 5.99 3.50
N LEU A 94 -42.29 7.08 3.35
CA LEU A 94 -40.92 7.16 3.86
C LEU A 94 -40.88 7.07 5.39
N CYS A 95 -41.78 7.76 6.10
CA CYS A 95 -41.91 7.66 7.55
C CYS A 95 -42.23 6.22 8.01
N PHE A 96 -43.06 5.48 7.27
CA PHE A 96 -43.33 4.07 7.56
C PHE A 96 -42.12 3.16 7.29
N LYS A 97 -41.33 3.44 6.24
CA LYS A 97 -40.06 2.73 5.98
C LYS A 97 -39.01 3.01 7.07
N GLU A 98 -38.92 4.24 7.55
CA GLU A 98 -38.05 4.61 8.67
C GLU A 98 -38.55 3.98 9.99
N LEU A 99 -39.86 3.92 10.20
CA LEU A 99 -40.47 3.22 11.34
C LEU A 99 -40.15 1.72 11.31
N TYR A 100 -40.11 1.10 10.13
CA TYR A 100 -39.73 -0.31 9.97
C TYR A 100 -38.28 -0.54 10.41
N LEU A 101 -37.35 0.30 9.94
CA LEU A 101 -35.95 0.24 10.34
C LEU A 101 -35.79 0.52 11.85
N LEU A 102 -36.58 1.44 12.40
CA LEU A 102 -36.58 1.75 13.82
C LEU A 102 -37.05 0.55 14.67
N LEU A 103 -38.14 -0.11 14.30
CA LEU A 103 -38.65 -1.29 15.01
C LEU A 103 -37.67 -2.47 14.93
N TYR A 104 -37.08 -2.69 13.75
CA TYR A 104 -36.10 -3.76 13.56
C TYR A 104 -34.80 -3.52 14.34
N ARG A 105 -34.28 -2.29 14.34
CA ARG A 105 -33.11 -1.90 15.15
C ARG A 105 -33.41 -1.89 16.64
N SER A 106 -34.64 -1.55 17.03
CA SER A 106 -35.10 -1.63 18.42
C SER A 106 -35.08 -3.08 18.92
N LYS A 107 -35.45 -4.05 18.07
CA LYS A 107 -35.33 -5.48 18.37
C LYS A 107 -33.89 -5.87 18.68
N ILE A 108 -32.96 -5.54 17.76
CA ILE A 108 -31.51 -5.81 17.92
C ILE A 108 -30.95 -5.10 19.17
N LEU A 109 -31.38 -3.88 19.44
CA LEU A 109 -30.93 -3.11 20.60
C LEU A 109 -31.48 -3.65 21.92
N LEU A 110 -32.71 -4.16 21.96
CA LEU A 110 -33.26 -4.84 23.15
C LEU A 110 -32.58 -6.19 23.38
N ASP A 111 -32.28 -6.92 22.31
CA ASP A 111 -31.42 -8.11 22.34
C ASP A 111 -30.01 -7.77 22.85
N TYR A 112 -29.47 -6.59 22.52
CA TYR A 112 -28.17 -6.15 23.03
C TYR A 112 -28.23 -5.62 24.47
N CYS A 113 -29.29 -4.89 24.85
CA CYS A 113 -29.48 -4.35 26.21
C CYS A 113 -29.79 -5.46 27.22
N THR A 114 -30.39 -6.57 26.78
CA THR A 114 -30.43 -7.80 27.58
C THR A 114 -29.03 -8.40 27.79
N GLN A 115 -28.02 -7.95 27.03
CA GLN A 115 -26.69 -8.54 26.95
C GLN A 115 -25.51 -7.63 27.37
N SER A 116 -25.61 -6.30 27.61
CA SER A 116 -24.41 -5.44 27.88
C SER A 116 -24.64 -4.09 28.62
N ASN A 117 -23.66 -3.65 29.45
CA ASN A 117 -23.69 -2.47 30.37
C ASN A 117 -22.96 -1.19 29.85
N VAL A 118 -23.47 0.02 30.24
CA VAL A 118 -22.82 1.39 30.43
C VAL A 118 -22.87 2.48 29.29
N PHE A 119 -23.17 3.77 29.63
CA PHE A 119 -23.27 4.98 28.73
C PHE A 119 -22.87 6.35 29.42
N PRO A 120 -22.38 7.43 28.72
CA PRO A 120 -21.84 8.68 29.33
C PRO A 120 -22.68 9.99 29.14
N MET A 121 -22.58 10.91 30.11
CA MET A 121 -23.56 11.99 30.43
C MET A 121 -23.21 13.44 30.01
N ASN A 122 -22.04 13.72 29.41
CA ASN A 122 -21.57 15.10 29.26
C ASN A 122 -22.34 15.97 28.24
N LYS A 123 -23.32 15.42 27.52
CA LYS A 123 -24.05 16.11 26.43
C LYS A 123 -25.44 16.63 26.80
N LEU A 124 -25.95 16.34 28.00
CA LEU A 124 -27.35 16.60 28.36
C LEU A 124 -27.56 17.73 29.39
N ASN A 125 -26.49 18.43 29.78
CA ASN A 125 -26.53 19.43 30.86
C ASN A 125 -27.46 20.63 30.62
N CYS A 126 -27.85 20.89 29.36
CA CYS A 126 -28.69 22.05 28.99
C CYS A 126 -30.19 21.75 28.81
N LEU A 127 -30.66 20.50 28.96
CA LEU A 127 -32.02 20.10 28.52
C LEU A 127 -32.93 19.54 29.63
N ILE A 128 -32.53 19.63 30.90
CA ILE A 128 -33.23 18.93 31.98
C ILE A 128 -33.48 19.88 33.16
N SER A 129 -34.68 19.81 33.77
CA SER A 129 -35.09 20.66 34.92
C SER A 129 -34.25 20.37 36.18
N ASP A 130 -34.20 21.32 37.10
CA ASP A 130 -33.33 21.24 38.28
C ASP A 130 -33.67 20.06 39.21
N ASP A 131 -34.94 19.66 39.31
CA ASP A 131 -35.35 18.45 40.05
C ASP A 131 -34.82 17.16 39.42
N VAL A 132 -34.80 17.09 38.08
CA VAL A 132 -34.30 15.92 37.35
C VAL A 132 -32.78 15.94 37.32
N LYS A 133 -32.13 17.11 37.29
CA LYS A 133 -30.69 17.25 37.57
C LYS A 133 -30.36 16.74 38.96
N GLU A 134 -31.14 17.08 39.99
CA GLU A 134 -30.90 16.63 41.37
C GLU A 134 -31.08 15.12 41.52
N GLN A 135 -32.11 14.53 40.89
CA GLN A 135 -32.31 13.08 40.82
C GLN A 135 -31.19 12.37 40.03
N ILE A 136 -30.73 12.95 38.93
CA ILE A 136 -29.57 12.46 38.17
C ILE A 136 -28.27 12.62 38.98
N ASN A 137 -28.12 13.67 39.78
CA ASN A 137 -26.96 13.88 40.66
C ASN A 137 -26.98 12.90 41.84
N LEU A 138 -28.17 12.55 42.36
CA LEU A 138 -28.38 11.46 43.32
C LEU A 138 -28.03 10.09 42.70
N LEU A 139 -28.48 9.84 41.47
CA LEU A 139 -28.16 8.63 40.71
C LEU A 139 -26.66 8.54 40.39
N GLN A 140 -26.01 9.66 40.06
CA GLN A 140 -24.56 9.76 39.87
C GLN A 140 -23.80 9.63 41.18
N LYS A 141 -24.27 10.20 42.30
CA LYS A 141 -23.67 10.00 43.63
C LYS A 141 -23.79 8.54 44.08
N GLN A 142 -24.90 7.87 43.81
CA GLN A 142 -25.10 6.44 44.09
C GLN A 142 -24.30 5.54 43.13
N SER A 143 -24.23 5.89 41.84
CA SER A 143 -23.41 5.20 40.84
C SER A 143 -21.91 5.41 41.02
N ARG A 144 -21.46 6.57 41.50
CA ARG A 144 -20.06 6.84 41.89
C ARG A 144 -19.69 6.18 43.22
N ARG A 145 -20.68 5.92 44.09
CA ARG A 145 -20.48 5.15 45.33
C ARG A 145 -20.32 3.65 45.06
N ASN A 146 -20.91 3.12 43.98
CA ASN A 146 -20.65 1.77 43.52
C ASN A 146 -19.46 1.75 42.55
N LYS A 147 -18.29 1.35 43.06
CA LYS A 147 -17.12 1.04 42.23
C LYS A 147 -17.52 0.05 41.13
N LEU A 148 -17.07 0.28 39.90
CA LEU A 148 -17.05 -0.73 38.84
C LEU A 148 -16.57 -2.04 39.47
N PHE A 149 -17.37 -3.10 39.39
CA PHE A 149 -16.90 -4.43 39.77
C PHE A 149 -15.92 -4.88 38.68
N ILE A 150 -14.65 -4.53 38.89
CA ILE A 150 -13.56 -5.12 38.14
C ILE A 150 -13.32 -6.48 38.81
N ASP A 151 -13.51 -7.56 38.08
CA ASP A 151 -13.16 -8.90 38.56
C ASP A 151 -11.69 -8.85 39.02
N LYS A 152 -11.48 -9.13 40.31
CA LYS A 152 -10.17 -9.05 40.94
C LYS A 152 -9.16 -9.98 40.28
N HIS A 153 -9.61 -11.10 39.73
CA HIS A 153 -8.77 -12.03 38.99
C HIS A 153 -8.35 -11.42 37.64
N VAL A 154 -9.29 -10.87 36.87
CA VAL A 154 -9.00 -10.22 35.58
C VAL A 154 -8.10 -9.00 35.77
N GLU A 155 -8.34 -8.20 36.80
CA GLU A 155 -7.47 -7.07 37.14
C GLU A 155 -6.06 -7.54 37.55
N SER A 156 -5.96 -8.64 38.31
CA SER A 156 -4.68 -9.23 38.67
C SER A 156 -3.92 -9.75 37.44
N LEU A 157 -4.62 -10.37 36.48
CA LEU A 157 -4.03 -10.82 35.22
C LEU A 157 -3.56 -9.63 34.37
N ARG A 158 -4.37 -8.57 34.28
CA ARG A 158 -4.03 -7.32 33.59
C ARG A 158 -2.77 -6.68 34.19
N LEU A 159 -2.71 -6.55 35.52
CA LEU A 159 -1.55 -6.00 36.22
C LEU A 159 -0.30 -6.87 36.02
N LYS A 160 -0.42 -8.21 36.12
CA LYS A 160 0.70 -9.13 35.85
C LYS A 160 1.15 -9.04 34.40
N PHE A 161 0.23 -8.92 33.45
CA PHE A 161 0.52 -8.74 32.03
C PHE A 161 1.36 -7.49 31.78
N PHE A 162 0.91 -6.33 32.28
CA PHE A 162 1.63 -5.07 32.11
C PHE A 162 2.96 -5.04 32.86
N LYS A 163 3.06 -5.72 34.00
CA LYS A 163 4.33 -5.92 34.70
C LYS A 163 5.32 -6.68 33.82
N LEU A 164 4.90 -7.80 33.22
CA LEU A 164 5.73 -8.61 32.32
C LEU A 164 6.18 -7.80 31.09
N LEU A 165 5.25 -7.04 30.50
CA LEU A 165 5.54 -6.18 29.36
C LEU A 165 6.57 -5.09 29.71
N ASN A 166 6.48 -4.50 30.90
CA ASN A 166 7.44 -3.52 31.38
C ASN A 166 8.81 -4.14 31.66
N GLU A 167 8.87 -5.33 32.28
CA GLU A 167 10.11 -6.07 32.53
C GLU A 167 10.86 -6.34 31.22
N ILE A 168 10.16 -6.82 30.19
CA ILE A 168 10.71 -6.99 28.86
C ILE A 168 11.22 -5.66 28.30
N GLY A 169 10.45 -4.57 28.49
CA GLY A 169 10.89 -3.22 28.12
C GLY A 169 12.18 -2.77 28.79
N THR A 170 12.47 -3.24 30.01
CA THR A 170 13.75 -2.98 30.69
C THR A 170 14.90 -3.87 30.22
N GLY A 171 14.63 -4.87 29.38
CA GLY A 171 15.60 -5.85 28.88
C GLY A 171 15.65 -7.15 29.70
N ASN A 172 14.85 -7.26 30.75
CA ASN A 172 14.72 -8.46 31.56
C ASN A 172 13.70 -9.38 30.89
N ILE A 173 14.20 -10.43 30.23
CA ILE A 173 13.35 -11.41 29.55
C ILE A 173 13.00 -12.53 30.55
N PRO A 174 11.73 -12.71 30.90
CA PRO A 174 11.30 -13.76 31.83
C PRO A 174 11.65 -15.16 31.32
N ASN A 175 11.85 -16.09 32.25
CA ASN A 175 12.22 -17.46 31.92
C ASN A 175 11.03 -18.27 31.35
N SER A 176 11.32 -19.43 30.77
CA SER A 176 10.30 -20.28 30.13
C SER A 176 9.19 -20.71 31.10
N GLU A 177 9.51 -20.97 32.36
CA GLU A 177 8.54 -21.41 33.37
C GLU A 177 7.53 -20.31 33.72
N GLU A 178 8.00 -19.07 33.87
CA GLU A 178 7.15 -17.92 34.15
C GLU A 178 6.22 -17.59 32.97
N PHE A 179 6.73 -17.67 31.74
CA PHE A 179 5.90 -17.55 30.54
C PHE A 179 4.87 -18.68 30.45
N HIS A 180 5.25 -19.91 30.80
CA HIS A 180 4.32 -21.03 30.79
C HIS A 180 3.20 -20.86 31.82
N ASP A 181 3.51 -20.55 33.09
CA ASP A 181 2.49 -20.25 34.13
C ASP A 181 1.53 -19.15 33.66
N PHE A 182 2.06 -18.10 33.05
CA PHE A 182 1.23 -16.96 32.69
C PHE A 182 0.41 -17.17 31.41
N PHE A 183 1.05 -17.55 30.30
CA PHE A 183 0.37 -17.67 29.01
C PHE A 183 -0.45 -18.95 28.88
N VAL A 184 0.08 -20.09 29.34
CA VAL A 184 -0.60 -21.38 29.22
C VAL A 184 -1.60 -21.56 30.34
N THR A 185 -1.15 -21.47 31.60
CA THR A 185 -1.99 -21.80 32.75
C THR A 185 -3.02 -20.71 33.06
N LYS A 186 -2.66 -19.42 32.95
CA LYS A 186 -3.53 -18.31 33.34
C LYS A 186 -4.31 -17.68 32.19
N LEU A 187 -3.68 -17.47 31.03
CA LEU A 187 -4.34 -16.87 29.85
C LEU A 187 -4.99 -17.91 28.91
N GLY A 188 -4.65 -19.19 29.03
CA GLY A 188 -5.25 -20.25 28.22
C GLY A 188 -4.76 -20.29 26.77
N ILE A 189 -3.57 -19.76 26.49
CA ILE A 189 -2.93 -19.89 25.17
C ILE A 189 -2.16 -21.22 25.17
N LEU A 190 -2.81 -22.26 24.62
CA LEU A 190 -2.36 -23.65 24.79
C LEU A 190 -1.38 -24.14 23.73
N ASP A 191 -1.33 -23.48 22.57
CA ASP A 191 -0.53 -23.93 21.44
C ASP A 191 -0.04 -22.78 20.55
N ALA A 192 0.83 -23.12 19.60
CA ALA A 192 1.38 -22.19 18.63
C ALA A 192 0.29 -21.54 17.74
N ARG A 193 -0.83 -22.24 17.51
CA ARG A 193 -1.95 -21.76 16.67
C ARG A 193 -2.72 -20.65 17.40
N ALA A 194 -3.00 -20.82 18.68
CA ALA A 194 -3.62 -19.82 19.54
C ALA A 194 -2.80 -18.52 19.54
N CYS A 195 -1.47 -18.60 19.64
CA CYS A 195 -0.60 -17.44 19.50
C CYS A 195 -0.77 -16.73 18.15
N ARG A 196 -0.84 -17.48 17.03
CA ARG A 196 -1.02 -16.87 15.69
C ARG A 196 -2.36 -16.19 15.53
N VAL A 197 -3.43 -16.86 15.96
CA VAL A 197 -4.80 -16.32 15.87
C VAL A 197 -4.89 -15.01 16.65
N GLU A 198 -4.29 -14.97 17.84
CA GLU A 198 -4.25 -13.75 18.65
C GLU A 198 -3.43 -12.64 17.99
N ILE A 199 -2.24 -12.95 17.45
CA ILE A 199 -1.43 -11.99 16.69
C ILE A 199 -2.21 -11.43 15.50
N GLU A 200 -2.82 -12.29 14.68
CA GLU A 200 -3.63 -11.88 13.52
C GLU A 200 -4.79 -10.96 13.95
N PHE A 201 -5.48 -11.31 15.03
CA PHE A 201 -6.57 -10.51 15.57
C PHE A 201 -6.10 -9.12 16.00
N LEU A 202 -5.00 -9.04 16.76
CA LEU A 202 -4.46 -7.78 17.25
C LEU A 202 -3.91 -6.90 16.11
N GLU A 203 -3.26 -7.50 15.11
CA GLU A 203 -2.83 -6.78 13.90
C GLU A 203 -4.03 -6.21 13.12
N GLU A 204 -5.11 -6.97 13.00
CA GLU A 204 -6.37 -6.50 12.39
C GLU A 204 -6.97 -5.32 13.18
N GLN A 205 -6.93 -5.37 14.52
CA GLN A 205 -7.38 -4.25 15.36
C GLN A 205 -6.55 -2.98 15.10
N ILE A 206 -5.21 -3.10 15.02
CA ILE A 206 -4.32 -1.97 14.73
C ILE A 206 -4.65 -1.33 13.37
N VAL A 207 -4.82 -2.16 12.33
CA VAL A 207 -5.10 -1.69 10.96
C VAL A 207 -6.47 -1.01 10.88
N ASN A 208 -7.49 -1.57 11.51
CA ASN A 208 -8.85 -1.05 11.40
C ASN A 208 -9.07 0.22 12.22
N HIS A 209 -8.46 0.32 13.41
CA HIS A 209 -8.79 1.35 14.39
C HIS A 209 -7.70 2.43 14.60
N GLY A 210 -6.47 2.23 14.11
CA GLY A 210 -5.42 3.26 13.97
C GLY A 210 -5.20 4.17 15.18
N SER A 211 -5.78 5.39 15.15
CA SER A 211 -5.61 6.45 16.14
C SER A 211 -6.59 6.41 17.32
N ASP A 212 -7.69 5.67 17.19
CA ASP A 212 -8.80 5.69 18.17
C ASP A 212 -8.78 4.45 19.08
N LEU A 213 -7.66 3.73 19.12
CA LEU A 213 -7.47 2.50 19.90
C LEU A 213 -7.13 2.80 21.37
N GLU A 214 -7.94 2.26 22.27
CA GLU A 214 -7.57 2.01 23.66
C GLU A 214 -7.47 0.49 23.90
N PRO A 215 -6.29 -0.08 24.23
CA PRO A 215 -4.98 0.57 24.38
C PRO A 215 -4.32 0.96 23.05
N SER A 216 -3.40 1.94 23.10
CA SER A 216 -2.74 2.49 21.90
C SER A 216 -2.06 1.42 21.03
N ALA A 217 -1.95 1.68 19.72
CA ALA A 217 -1.27 0.78 18.77
C ALA A 217 0.17 0.40 19.19
N SER A 218 0.87 1.27 19.93
CA SER A 218 2.21 1.01 20.45
C SER A 218 2.24 -0.05 21.56
N ILE A 219 1.22 -0.05 22.43
CA ILE A 219 1.03 -1.08 23.46
C ILE A 219 0.65 -2.40 22.81
N LEU A 220 -0.29 -2.38 21.87
CA LEU A 220 -0.69 -3.57 21.10
C LEU A 220 0.50 -4.17 20.32
N GLY A 221 1.37 -3.33 19.77
CA GLY A 221 2.63 -3.79 19.16
C GLY A 221 3.55 -4.51 20.15
N GLY A 222 3.62 -4.04 21.41
CA GLY A 222 4.32 -4.72 22.50
C GLY A 222 3.69 -6.08 22.85
N VAL A 223 2.36 -6.14 22.92
CA VAL A 223 1.61 -7.39 23.15
C VAL A 223 1.88 -8.40 22.04
N ILE A 224 1.77 -7.99 20.78
CA ILE A 224 2.04 -8.85 19.61
C ILE A 224 3.46 -9.40 19.68
N ALA A 225 4.45 -8.56 19.96
CA ALA A 225 5.84 -8.99 20.06
C ALA A 225 6.07 -9.99 21.21
N MET A 226 5.41 -9.80 22.35
CA MET A 226 5.49 -10.71 23.49
C MET A 226 4.81 -12.06 23.22
N ILE A 227 3.63 -12.06 22.59
CA ILE A 227 2.94 -13.30 22.17
C ILE A 227 3.78 -14.05 21.13
N ARG A 228 4.40 -13.33 20.19
CA ARG A 228 5.33 -13.91 19.21
C ARG A 228 6.53 -14.55 19.89
N TYR A 229 7.13 -13.87 20.88
CA TYR A 229 8.23 -14.45 21.66
C TYR A 229 7.79 -15.72 22.39
N CYS A 230 6.65 -15.66 23.10
CA CYS A 230 6.06 -16.80 23.80
C CYS A 230 5.82 -18.00 22.87
N ARG A 231 5.34 -17.74 21.64
CA ARG A 231 5.08 -18.78 20.64
C ARG A 231 6.31 -19.65 20.41
N PHE A 232 7.45 -19.03 20.10
CA PHE A 232 8.68 -19.77 19.76
C PHE A 232 9.39 -20.30 21.01
N LEU A 233 9.29 -19.60 22.14
CA LEU A 233 9.89 -20.05 23.39
C LEU A 233 9.24 -21.34 23.92
N LEU A 234 7.90 -21.41 23.92
CA LEU A 234 7.17 -22.50 24.55
C LEU A 234 6.77 -23.62 23.59
N PHE A 235 6.41 -23.29 22.35
CA PHE A 235 5.83 -24.24 21.40
C PHE A 235 6.76 -24.58 20.23
N GLY A 236 7.97 -24.04 20.20
CA GLY A 236 9.00 -24.37 19.21
C GLY A 236 8.63 -24.01 17.77
N PHE A 237 9.15 -24.82 16.84
CA PHE A 237 9.18 -24.55 15.40
C PHE A 237 8.44 -25.61 14.57
N GLU A 238 7.39 -26.22 15.12
CA GLU A 238 6.56 -27.18 14.38
C GLU A 238 5.38 -26.47 13.69
N GLU A 239 5.07 -26.87 12.45
CA GLU A 239 3.86 -26.44 11.71
C GLU A 239 2.94 -27.65 11.50
N ASP A 240 1.64 -27.53 11.82
CA ASP A 240 0.65 -28.57 11.52
C ASP A 240 0.45 -28.70 9.99
N GLU A 241 0.58 -29.91 9.43
CA GLU A 241 0.42 -30.18 7.98
C GLU A 241 -0.94 -29.72 7.42
N VAL A 242 -2.00 -29.72 8.24
CA VAL A 242 -3.36 -29.26 7.90
C VAL A 242 -3.40 -27.75 7.58
N GLU A 243 -2.45 -26.96 8.10
CA GLU A 243 -2.43 -25.51 7.98
C GLU A 243 -1.79 -24.97 6.69
N ILE A 244 -0.91 -25.73 6.05
CA ILE A 244 -0.37 -25.38 4.72
C ILE A 244 -1.56 -25.25 3.73
N SER A 245 -2.47 -26.23 3.76
CA SER A 245 -3.69 -26.27 2.94
C SER A 245 -4.69 -25.14 3.24
N HIS A 246 -4.85 -24.77 4.52
CA HIS A 246 -5.72 -23.65 4.92
C HIS A 246 -5.17 -22.27 4.51
N ARG A 247 -3.85 -22.07 4.49
CA ARG A 247 -3.22 -20.82 4.01
C ARG A 247 -3.38 -20.62 2.50
N PHE A 248 -3.19 -21.67 1.69
CA PHE A 248 -3.53 -21.64 0.26
C PHE A 248 -5.02 -21.34 0.02
N ARG A 249 -5.92 -21.87 0.88
CA ARG A 249 -7.35 -21.54 0.84
C ARG A 249 -7.67 -20.11 1.29
N ARG A 250 -6.88 -19.49 2.17
CA ARG A 250 -7.10 -18.11 2.66
C ARG A 250 -6.68 -17.06 1.63
N GLY A 251 -5.58 -17.29 0.89
CA GLY A 251 -5.24 -16.54 -0.32
C GLY A 251 -6.35 -16.65 -1.39
N LYS A 252 -6.89 -17.86 -1.59
CA LYS A 252 -8.11 -18.08 -2.39
C LYS A 252 -9.36 -17.40 -1.83
N LYS A 253 -9.56 -17.31 -0.50
CA LYS A 253 -10.72 -16.64 0.12
C LYS A 253 -10.71 -15.13 -0.07
N ARG A 254 -9.55 -14.47 -0.01
CA ARG A 254 -9.45 -13.05 -0.42
C ARG A 254 -9.87 -12.87 -1.87
N GLY A 255 -9.43 -13.77 -2.76
CA GLY A 255 -9.89 -13.83 -4.15
C GLY A 255 -11.39 -14.14 -4.31
N LEU A 256 -11.97 -15.00 -3.47
CA LEU A 256 -13.40 -15.34 -3.48
C LEU A 256 -14.28 -14.21 -2.96
N ILE A 257 -13.84 -13.43 -1.95
CA ILE A 257 -14.55 -12.24 -1.49
C ILE A 257 -14.55 -11.18 -2.60
N SER A 258 -13.40 -10.96 -3.24
CA SER A 258 -13.31 -10.10 -4.43
C SER A 258 -14.22 -10.62 -5.56
N LYS A 259 -14.28 -11.93 -5.78
CA LYS A 259 -15.14 -12.55 -6.81
C LYS A 259 -16.63 -12.45 -6.47
N GLN A 260 -17.03 -12.66 -5.22
CA GLN A 260 -18.41 -12.46 -4.76
C GLN A 260 -18.86 -11.00 -4.89
N ILE A 261 -17.98 -10.06 -4.54
CA ILE A 261 -18.23 -8.62 -4.72
C ILE A 261 -18.33 -8.27 -6.22
N ALA A 262 -17.53 -8.92 -7.09
CA ALA A 262 -17.65 -8.79 -8.54
C ALA A 262 -18.97 -9.35 -9.08
N ASP A 263 -19.38 -10.53 -8.60
CA ASP A 263 -20.59 -11.21 -9.03
C ASP A 263 -21.86 -10.48 -8.54
N THR A 264 -21.78 -9.70 -7.45
CA THR A 264 -22.91 -8.96 -6.87
C THR A 264 -23.15 -7.61 -7.55
N PHE A 265 -22.10 -6.95 -8.06
CA PHE A 265 -22.19 -5.57 -8.59
C PHE A 265 -21.46 -5.43 -9.92
N ILE A 266 -22.19 -5.62 -11.02
CA ILE A 266 -21.69 -5.54 -12.42
C ILE A 266 -21.34 -4.10 -12.82
N THR A 267 -21.97 -3.10 -12.20
CA THR A 267 -21.74 -1.67 -12.42
C THR A 267 -21.34 -1.00 -11.11
N ILE A 268 -20.72 0.20 -11.18
CA ILE A 268 -20.30 0.95 -9.99
C ILE A 268 -21.54 1.21 -9.10
N PRO A 269 -21.57 0.70 -7.85
CA PRO A 269 -22.67 0.99 -6.93
C PRO A 269 -22.77 2.49 -6.64
N LYS A 270 -23.99 3.03 -6.61
CA LYS A 270 -24.22 4.46 -6.32
C LYS A 270 -23.65 4.88 -4.96
N ASP A 271 -23.62 3.96 -4.00
CA ASP A 271 -23.06 4.20 -2.66
C ASP A 271 -21.53 4.35 -2.65
N PHE A 272 -20.86 3.97 -3.74
CA PHE A 272 -19.42 4.15 -3.91
C PHE A 272 -19.07 5.49 -4.58
N CYS A 273 -20.06 6.18 -5.13
CA CYS A 273 -19.89 7.46 -5.80
C CYS A 273 -20.11 8.63 -4.84
N CYS A 274 -19.28 9.66 -4.95
CA CYS A 274 -19.45 10.90 -4.22
C CYS A 274 -20.73 11.61 -4.68
N PRO A 275 -21.65 12.01 -3.78
CA PRO A 275 -22.86 12.73 -4.18
C PRO A 275 -22.64 14.12 -4.78
N ILE A 276 -21.43 14.69 -4.67
CA ILE A 276 -21.08 16.00 -5.24
C ILE A 276 -20.48 15.82 -6.64
N SER A 277 -19.41 15.03 -6.76
CA SER A 277 -18.71 14.85 -8.04
C SER A 277 -19.32 13.76 -8.91
N LEU A 278 -20.17 12.89 -8.35
CA LEU A 278 -20.73 11.68 -8.98
C LEU A 278 -19.68 10.62 -9.36
N ASP A 279 -18.40 10.93 -9.18
CA ASP A 279 -17.27 10.01 -9.36
C ASP A 279 -17.10 9.05 -8.19
N LEU A 280 -16.43 7.93 -8.45
CA LEU A 280 -16.02 6.97 -7.41
C LEU A 280 -15.22 7.67 -6.30
N MET A 281 -15.58 7.43 -5.04
CA MET A 281 -14.88 8.03 -3.90
C MET A 281 -13.48 7.44 -3.74
N MET A 282 -12.46 8.29 -3.76
CA MET A 282 -11.07 7.92 -3.58
C MET A 282 -10.68 8.04 -2.10
N ASP A 283 -11.23 9.02 -1.39
CA ASP A 283 -11.08 9.17 0.06
C ASP A 283 -12.43 9.47 0.73
N PRO A 284 -13.25 8.44 1.00
CA PRO A 284 -14.59 8.63 1.55
C PRO A 284 -14.54 9.14 2.99
N VAL A 285 -15.25 10.24 3.27
CA VAL A 285 -15.37 10.89 4.58
C VAL A 285 -16.82 11.17 4.94
N ILE A 286 -17.17 11.00 6.21
CA ILE A 286 -18.47 11.28 6.80
C ILE A 286 -18.47 12.69 7.40
N ILE A 287 -19.51 13.46 7.07
CA ILE A 287 -19.81 14.76 7.68
C ILE A 287 -20.79 14.62 8.85
N SER A 288 -21.03 15.69 9.61
CA SER A 288 -21.89 15.67 10.82
C SER A 288 -23.33 15.19 10.59
N THR A 289 -23.82 15.22 9.35
CA THR A 289 -25.16 14.74 8.96
C THR A 289 -25.17 13.23 8.63
N GLY A 290 -24.05 12.54 8.77
CA GLY A 290 -23.91 11.10 8.53
C GLY A 290 -23.76 10.70 7.06
N GLN A 291 -23.82 11.65 6.12
CA GLN A 291 -23.59 11.39 4.69
C GLN A 291 -22.09 11.26 4.39
N THR A 292 -21.75 10.38 3.44
CA THR A 292 -20.36 10.16 3.00
C THR A 292 -20.10 10.82 1.65
N PHE A 293 -18.96 11.49 1.53
CA PHE A 293 -18.49 12.17 0.31
C PHE A 293 -17.01 11.87 0.08
N ASP A 294 -16.51 12.12 -1.13
CA ASP A 294 -15.07 12.21 -1.33
C ASP A 294 -14.51 13.44 -0.61
N ARG A 295 -13.37 13.29 0.08
CA ARG A 295 -12.75 14.37 0.87
C ARG A 295 -12.53 15.63 0.05
N ALA A 296 -12.02 15.52 -1.18
CA ALA A 296 -11.69 16.70 -1.99
C ALA A 296 -12.96 17.49 -2.33
N SER A 297 -14.04 16.78 -2.68
CA SER A 297 -15.31 17.36 -3.06
C SER A 297 -16.01 18.08 -1.88
N ILE A 298 -16.06 17.45 -0.71
CA ILE A 298 -16.74 18.05 0.46
C ILE A 298 -15.89 19.13 1.14
N SER A 299 -14.57 19.04 1.08
CA SER A 299 -13.70 20.09 1.62
C SER A 299 -13.86 21.37 0.81
N ARG A 300 -13.87 21.28 -0.53
CA ARG A 300 -14.13 22.41 -1.41
C ARG A 300 -15.47 23.08 -1.13
N TRP A 301 -16.53 22.28 -0.98
CA TRP A 301 -17.87 22.78 -0.64
C TRP A 301 -17.88 23.59 0.68
N ILE A 302 -17.18 23.12 1.70
CA ILE A 302 -17.09 23.79 3.01
C ILE A 302 -16.21 25.06 2.93
N GLU A 303 -15.17 25.04 2.11
CA GLU A 303 -14.24 26.16 1.84
C GLU A 303 -14.92 27.29 1.05
N GLU A 304 -15.83 26.96 0.13
CA GLU A 304 -16.69 27.90 -0.62
C GLU A 304 -17.73 28.61 0.27
N GLY A 305 -17.73 28.34 1.59
CA GLY A 305 -18.54 29.03 2.58
C GLY A 305 -19.86 28.33 2.92
N HIS A 306 -20.15 27.19 2.30
CA HIS A 306 -21.38 26.45 2.58
C HIS A 306 -21.34 25.76 3.94
N SER A 307 -22.42 25.92 4.71
CA SER A 307 -22.61 25.30 6.03
C SER A 307 -23.69 24.21 6.03
N ASN A 308 -24.09 23.74 4.85
CA ASN A 308 -25.12 22.72 4.67
C ASN A 308 -24.56 21.46 3.98
N CYS A 309 -25.25 20.34 4.15
CA CYS A 309 -24.95 19.08 3.49
C CYS A 309 -25.42 19.15 2.02
N PRO A 310 -24.53 18.96 1.03
CA PRO A 310 -24.88 19.06 -0.39
C PRO A 310 -26.01 18.13 -0.83
N LYS A 311 -26.11 16.94 -0.20
CA LYS A 311 -27.09 15.92 -0.57
C LYS A 311 -28.46 16.09 0.11
N THR A 312 -28.49 16.70 1.30
CA THR A 312 -29.70 16.72 2.15
C THR A 312 -30.18 18.12 2.51
N GLY A 313 -29.41 19.16 2.21
CA GLY A 313 -29.69 20.54 2.60
C GLY A 313 -29.55 20.83 4.10
N GLN A 314 -29.30 19.83 4.94
CA GLN A 314 -29.22 19.98 6.40
C GLN A 314 -28.00 20.79 6.84
N THR A 315 -28.15 21.68 7.82
CA THR A 315 -27.04 22.47 8.37
C THR A 315 -26.05 21.57 9.12
N LEU A 316 -24.76 21.77 8.88
CA LEU A 316 -23.67 21.04 9.52
C LEU A 316 -23.48 21.51 10.95
N VAL A 317 -23.60 20.59 11.92
CA VAL A 317 -23.34 20.85 13.34
C VAL A 317 -21.85 21.18 13.58
N HIS A 318 -20.97 20.58 12.78
CA HIS A 318 -19.55 20.88 12.78
C HIS A 318 -18.91 20.54 11.42
N LYS A 319 -17.82 21.23 11.07
CA LYS A 319 -17.07 21.02 9.81
C LYS A 319 -16.03 19.88 9.87
N LYS A 320 -16.00 19.11 10.96
CA LYS A 320 -15.09 17.96 11.11
C LYS A 320 -15.46 16.83 10.12
N LEU A 321 -14.48 16.39 9.34
CA LEU A 321 -14.59 15.26 8.42
C LEU A 321 -14.04 13.98 9.09
N VAL A 322 -14.85 12.93 9.14
CA VAL A 322 -14.46 11.65 9.75
C VAL A 322 -14.19 10.62 8.65
N PRO A 323 -12.99 10.02 8.54
CA PRO A 323 -12.71 9.03 7.51
C PRO A 323 -13.63 7.80 7.57
N ASN A 324 -14.22 7.41 6.43
CA ASN A 324 -15.03 6.20 6.29
C ASN A 324 -14.18 5.04 5.75
N ARG A 325 -13.30 4.50 6.60
CA ARG A 325 -12.34 3.44 6.23
C ARG A 325 -13.03 2.15 5.77
N ALA A 326 -14.21 1.85 6.31
CA ALA A 326 -15.00 0.68 5.91
C ALA A 326 -15.44 0.79 4.45
N LEU A 327 -16.02 1.93 4.04
CA LEU A 327 -16.41 2.15 2.65
C LEU A 327 -15.18 2.18 1.72
N ARG A 328 -14.07 2.80 2.15
CA ARG A 328 -12.81 2.79 1.37
C ARG A 328 -12.31 1.38 1.08
N ASN A 329 -12.35 0.50 2.07
CA ASN A 329 -11.94 -0.89 1.91
C ASN A 329 -12.87 -1.66 0.97
N LEU A 330 -14.19 -1.39 1.01
CA LEU A 330 -15.16 -1.99 0.09
C LEU A 330 -14.96 -1.53 -1.35
N ILE A 331 -14.77 -0.23 -1.57
CA ILE A 331 -14.48 0.35 -2.89
C ILE A 331 -13.19 -0.27 -3.45
N MET A 332 -12.12 -0.32 -2.64
CA MET A 332 -10.84 -0.89 -3.03
C MET A 332 -10.96 -2.37 -3.45
N GLN A 333 -11.73 -3.16 -2.69
CA GLN A 333 -11.97 -4.58 -3.02
C GLN A 333 -12.77 -4.74 -4.32
N TRP A 334 -13.80 -3.92 -4.53
CA TRP A 334 -14.60 -3.93 -5.74
C TRP A 334 -13.80 -3.52 -6.99
N CYS A 335 -12.97 -2.46 -6.89
CA CYS A 335 -12.09 -2.04 -7.97
C CYS A 335 -11.04 -3.10 -8.32
N THR A 336 -10.43 -3.73 -7.30
CA THR A 336 -9.47 -4.83 -7.50
C THR A 336 -10.11 -5.99 -8.26
N ALA A 337 -11.37 -6.30 -7.95
CA ALA A 337 -12.09 -7.39 -8.59
C ALA A 337 -12.44 -7.09 -10.06
N HIS A 338 -12.78 -5.84 -10.37
CA HIS A 338 -13.10 -5.38 -11.74
C HIS A 338 -11.87 -4.89 -12.52
N LYS A 339 -10.66 -5.03 -11.95
CA LYS A 339 -9.39 -4.53 -12.53
C LYS A 339 -9.45 -3.03 -12.86
N ILE A 340 -10.24 -2.27 -12.13
CA ILE A 340 -10.31 -0.81 -12.27
C ILE A 340 -9.12 -0.22 -11.50
N PRO A 341 -8.29 0.62 -12.14
CA PRO A 341 -7.21 1.32 -11.47
C PRO A 341 -7.78 2.16 -10.32
N TYR A 342 -7.50 1.76 -9.09
CA TYR A 342 -7.91 2.47 -7.89
C TYR A 342 -6.69 2.80 -7.06
N SER A 343 -6.22 4.03 -7.20
CA SER A 343 -5.13 4.62 -6.44
C SER A 343 -5.73 5.73 -5.59
N PRO A 344 -6.27 5.41 -4.39
CA PRO A 344 -6.78 6.44 -3.51
C PRO A 344 -5.63 7.41 -3.18
N PRO A 345 -5.89 8.70 -2.90
CA PRO A 345 -4.83 9.62 -2.52
C PRO A 345 -4.10 8.98 -1.35
N GLU A 346 -2.87 8.57 -1.63
CA GLU A 346 -1.89 8.32 -0.63
C GLU A 346 -1.83 9.63 0.16
N SER A 347 -1.91 9.56 1.49
CA SER A 347 -1.17 10.54 2.29
C SER A 347 0.18 10.73 1.58
N SER A 348 0.55 11.96 1.28
CA SER A 348 1.60 12.29 0.30
C SER A 348 3.01 11.83 0.67
N ASP A 349 3.27 10.53 0.88
CA ASP A 349 4.55 9.97 1.33
C ASP A 349 4.86 8.56 0.75
N LEU A 350 4.07 7.99 -0.18
CA LEU A 350 4.37 6.66 -0.73
C LEU A 350 5.20 6.66 -2.03
N ALA A 351 6.03 7.70 -2.17
CA ALA A 351 7.31 7.60 -2.88
C ALA A 351 8.42 8.11 -1.96
N GLY A 352 8.73 7.35 -0.90
CA GLY A 352 9.95 7.55 -0.14
C GLY A 352 9.83 7.78 1.35
N GLU A 353 8.66 7.62 1.99
CA GLU A 353 8.59 7.52 3.45
C GLU A 353 7.41 6.64 3.88
N SER A 354 7.73 5.48 4.48
CA SER A 354 6.75 4.72 5.26
C SER A 354 5.97 5.69 6.13
N PHE A 355 4.62 5.64 6.13
CA PHE A 355 3.84 6.17 7.25
C PHE A 355 4.62 5.88 8.53
N PRO A 356 4.88 6.86 9.40
CA PRO A 356 5.52 6.55 10.67
C PRO A 356 4.56 5.62 11.39
N ALA A 357 4.81 4.32 11.27
CA ALA A 357 4.38 3.35 12.27
C ALA A 357 4.77 4.01 13.58
N ALA A 358 3.80 4.18 14.49
CA ALA A 358 4.08 4.69 15.82
C ALA A 358 5.36 4.01 16.31
N PRO A 359 6.38 4.77 16.78
CA PRO A 359 7.67 4.21 17.12
C PRO A 359 7.45 2.97 17.99
N ALA A 360 8.12 1.88 17.62
CA ALA A 360 7.91 0.60 18.28
C ALA A 360 8.16 0.81 19.77
N SER A 361 7.22 0.39 20.61
CA SER A 361 7.41 0.52 22.06
C SER A 361 8.68 -0.23 22.45
N ARG A 362 9.41 0.29 23.45
CA ARG A 362 10.63 -0.37 23.95
C ARG A 362 10.40 -1.87 24.30
N PRO A 363 9.27 -2.25 24.94
CA PRO A 363 8.90 -3.66 25.09
C PRO A 363 8.81 -4.44 23.77
N ALA A 364 8.22 -3.86 22.72
CA ALA A 364 8.11 -4.51 21.42
C ALA A 364 9.49 -4.79 20.81
N VAL A 365 10.40 -3.82 20.89
CA VAL A 365 11.77 -3.95 20.36
C VAL A 365 12.52 -5.06 21.10
N GLU A 366 12.51 -5.05 22.43
CA GLU A 366 13.24 -6.05 23.22
C GLU A 366 12.64 -7.47 23.09
N ALA A 367 11.30 -7.60 23.02
CA ALA A 367 10.64 -8.87 22.72
C ALA A 367 11.00 -9.41 21.33
N ASN A 368 11.03 -8.54 20.31
CA ASN A 368 11.44 -8.94 18.96
C ASN A 368 12.92 -9.33 18.91
N LYS A 369 13.82 -8.63 19.61
CA LYS A 369 15.24 -9.04 19.75
C LYS A 369 15.36 -10.40 20.43
N ALA A 370 14.60 -10.65 21.50
CA ALA A 370 14.53 -11.95 22.16
C ALA A 370 14.06 -13.05 21.20
N THR A 371 13.03 -12.76 20.41
CA THR A 371 12.53 -13.66 19.36
C THR A 371 13.61 -13.96 18.33
N VAL A 372 14.27 -12.94 17.77
CA VAL A 372 15.35 -13.11 16.78
C VAL A 372 16.46 -14.02 17.29
N ARG A 373 16.82 -13.93 18.58
CA ARG A 373 17.81 -14.85 19.18
C ARG A 373 17.36 -16.31 19.14
N LEU A 374 16.07 -16.60 19.38
CA LEU A 374 15.52 -17.96 19.23
C LEU A 374 15.53 -18.39 17.75
N LEU A 375 15.13 -17.51 16.84
CA LEU A 375 15.11 -17.79 15.40
C LEU A 375 16.52 -18.09 14.86
N ILE A 376 17.55 -17.37 15.29
CA ILE A 376 18.94 -17.61 14.88
C ILE A 376 19.43 -18.98 15.37
N ARG A 377 19.15 -19.34 16.64
CA ARG A 377 19.49 -20.67 17.16
C ARG A 377 18.85 -21.79 16.35
N GLU A 378 17.61 -21.61 15.91
CA GLU A 378 16.93 -22.56 15.01
C GLU A 378 17.55 -22.57 13.61
N LEU A 379 17.93 -21.40 13.07
CA LEU A 379 18.65 -21.32 11.80
C LEU A 379 20.01 -22.04 11.83
N GLU A 380 20.67 -22.08 12.99
CA GLU A 380 21.93 -22.80 13.21
C GLU A 380 21.71 -24.31 13.32
N ASN A 381 20.87 -24.73 14.28
CA ASN A 381 20.85 -26.10 14.77
C ASN A 381 19.53 -26.84 14.52
N GLY A 382 18.55 -26.16 13.92
CA GLY A 382 17.21 -26.69 13.69
C GLY A 382 17.10 -27.69 12.55
N SER A 383 15.93 -28.31 12.45
CA SER A 383 15.54 -29.13 11.29
C SER A 383 15.33 -28.26 10.04
N ASP A 384 15.36 -28.84 8.84
CA ASP A 384 15.11 -28.07 7.60
C ASP A 384 13.74 -27.37 7.61
N SER A 385 12.73 -28.02 8.20
CA SER A 385 11.40 -27.44 8.41
C SER A 385 11.46 -26.26 9.41
N GLY A 386 12.13 -26.46 10.55
CA GLY A 386 12.32 -25.43 11.57
C GLY A 386 13.08 -24.21 11.05
N LYS A 387 14.15 -24.43 10.26
CA LYS A 387 14.90 -23.39 9.55
C LYS A 387 14.02 -22.61 8.57
N ALA A 388 13.15 -23.29 7.82
CA ALA A 388 12.20 -22.63 6.92
C ALA A 388 11.18 -21.76 7.67
N ILE A 389 10.73 -22.20 8.85
CA ILE A 389 9.83 -21.43 9.73
C ILE A 389 10.55 -20.24 10.33
N ALA A 390 11.79 -20.42 10.80
CA ALA A 390 12.60 -19.34 11.34
C ALA A 390 12.89 -18.26 10.29
N ALA A 391 13.29 -18.65 9.07
CA ALA A 391 13.53 -17.72 7.96
C ALA A 391 12.26 -16.93 7.58
N ARG A 392 11.09 -17.58 7.63
CA ARG A 392 9.79 -16.94 7.38
C ARG A 392 9.43 -15.91 8.45
N GLU A 393 9.69 -16.21 9.71
CA GLU A 393 9.45 -15.24 10.78
C GLU A 393 10.42 -14.05 10.70
N ILE A 394 11.70 -14.29 10.39
CA ILE A 394 12.66 -13.22 10.09
C ILE A 394 12.17 -12.34 8.93
N ARG A 395 11.66 -12.95 7.85
CA ARG A 395 11.04 -12.23 6.73
C ARG A 395 9.89 -11.33 7.19
N PHE A 396 9.00 -11.79 8.07
CA PHE A 396 7.88 -10.99 8.60
C PHE A 396 8.35 -9.87 9.52
N LEU A 397 9.29 -10.14 10.43
CA LEU A 397 9.87 -9.12 11.30
C LEU A 397 10.61 -8.04 10.49
N ALA A 398 11.36 -8.42 9.45
CA ALA A 398 12.06 -7.47 8.57
C ALA A 398 11.09 -6.65 7.67
N LYS A 399 9.86 -7.12 7.47
CA LYS A 399 8.81 -6.35 6.77
C LYS A 399 8.36 -5.14 7.59
N THR A 400 8.41 -5.23 8.92
CA THR A 400 7.80 -4.27 9.85
C THR A 400 8.83 -3.27 10.39
N GLY A 401 8.90 -2.07 9.79
CA GLY A 401 9.66 -0.93 10.33
C GLY A 401 11.19 -0.99 10.14
N ARG A 402 11.82 0.19 10.14
CA ARG A 402 13.28 0.33 9.94
C ARG A 402 14.11 -0.20 11.12
N GLU A 403 13.58 -0.10 12.34
CA GLU A 403 14.27 -0.52 13.57
C GLU A 403 14.45 -2.04 13.61
N ASN A 404 13.42 -2.80 13.25
CA ASN A 404 13.50 -4.26 13.14
C ASN A 404 14.58 -4.69 12.18
N ARG A 405 14.63 -4.09 10.98
CA ARG A 405 15.68 -4.40 9.99
C ARG A 405 17.07 -4.20 10.57
N GLY A 406 17.29 -3.11 11.32
CA GLY A 406 18.58 -2.80 11.94
C GLY A 406 19.02 -3.88 12.93
N PHE A 407 18.24 -4.12 13.99
CA PHE A 407 18.68 -5.07 15.02
C PHE A 407 18.68 -6.53 14.54
N ILE A 408 17.84 -6.90 13.57
CA ILE A 408 17.85 -8.26 12.98
C ILE A 408 19.21 -8.51 12.31
N ALA A 409 19.69 -7.57 11.49
CA ALA A 409 20.98 -7.70 10.83
C ALA A 409 22.15 -7.64 11.84
N GLU A 410 22.06 -6.79 12.86
CA GLU A 410 23.05 -6.69 13.95
C GLU A 410 23.13 -7.96 14.80
N SER A 411 22.05 -8.74 14.87
CA SER A 411 22.03 -10.02 15.60
C SER A 411 22.79 -11.14 14.89
N GLY A 412 23.31 -10.91 13.67
CA GLY A 412 24.12 -11.89 12.95
C GLY A 412 23.31 -12.90 12.14
N VAL A 413 22.11 -12.56 11.67
CA VAL A 413 21.23 -13.48 10.90
C VAL A 413 21.70 -13.74 9.46
N ILE A 414 22.50 -12.84 8.88
CA ILE A 414 22.84 -12.83 7.45
C ILE A 414 23.61 -14.10 7.01
N PRO A 415 24.65 -14.58 7.74
CA PRO A 415 25.36 -15.81 7.38
C PRO A 415 24.43 -17.04 7.30
N HIS A 416 23.41 -17.09 8.14
CA HIS A 416 22.46 -18.21 8.21
C HIS A 416 21.43 -18.15 7.09
N LEU A 417 20.92 -16.95 6.77
CA LEU A 417 20.06 -16.75 5.60
C LEU A 417 20.82 -17.08 4.32
N LYS A 418 22.12 -16.71 4.22
CA LYS A 418 22.99 -17.06 3.09
C LYS A 418 23.04 -18.57 2.85
N ILE A 419 23.15 -19.38 3.90
CA ILE A 419 23.15 -20.86 3.78
C ILE A 419 21.82 -21.33 3.18
N LEU A 420 20.70 -20.78 3.66
CA LEU A 420 19.36 -21.15 3.17
C LEU A 420 19.07 -20.69 1.73
N LEU A 421 19.82 -19.75 1.17
CA LEU A 421 19.71 -19.41 -0.27
C LEU A 421 20.06 -20.61 -1.16
N SER A 422 20.87 -21.56 -0.67
CA SER A 422 21.24 -22.79 -1.37
C SER A 422 20.41 -24.00 -0.96
N SER A 423 19.34 -23.82 -0.19
CA SER A 423 18.45 -24.90 0.27
C SER A 423 17.71 -25.58 -0.90
N GLU A 424 17.57 -26.91 -0.83
CA GLU A 424 16.72 -27.69 -1.75
C GLU A 424 15.23 -27.45 -1.51
N SER A 425 14.84 -27.07 -0.29
CA SER A 425 13.48 -26.64 0.00
C SER A 425 13.17 -25.28 -0.63
N ALA A 426 12.27 -25.28 -1.62
CA ALA A 426 11.76 -24.08 -2.28
C ALA A 426 11.19 -23.06 -1.28
N VAL A 427 10.48 -23.54 -0.25
CA VAL A 427 9.90 -22.68 0.80
C VAL A 427 10.99 -22.02 1.64
N ALA A 428 12.04 -22.75 2.00
CA ALA A 428 13.15 -22.19 2.77
C ALA A 428 13.94 -21.15 1.95
N GLN A 429 14.28 -21.49 0.70
CA GLN A 429 15.00 -20.59 -0.21
C GLN A 429 14.22 -19.29 -0.46
N GLU A 430 12.92 -19.39 -0.74
CA GLU A 430 12.07 -18.21 -0.98
C GLU A 430 11.99 -17.30 0.25
N ASN A 431 11.80 -17.89 1.44
CA ASN A 431 11.75 -17.12 2.68
C ASN A 431 13.11 -16.46 2.98
N ALA A 432 14.21 -17.16 2.74
CA ALA A 432 15.56 -16.62 2.94
C ALA A 432 15.85 -15.45 2.00
N VAL A 433 15.61 -15.58 0.70
CA VAL A 433 15.86 -14.48 -0.25
C VAL A 433 14.92 -13.30 -0.01
N THR A 434 13.68 -13.54 0.40
CA THR A 434 12.74 -12.45 0.73
C THR A 434 13.12 -11.74 2.04
N ALA A 435 13.66 -12.47 3.03
CA ALA A 435 14.23 -11.86 4.22
C ALA A 435 15.44 -10.98 3.86
N MET A 436 16.33 -11.47 3.00
CA MET A 436 17.48 -10.70 2.50
C MET A 436 17.05 -9.42 1.78
N LEU A 437 16.03 -9.49 0.91
CA LEU A 437 15.42 -8.31 0.29
C LEU A 437 14.90 -7.31 1.33
N ASN A 438 14.11 -7.77 2.30
CA ASN A 438 13.54 -6.89 3.32
C ASN A 438 14.63 -6.21 4.17
N LEU A 439 15.72 -6.94 4.46
CA LEU A 439 16.87 -6.39 5.18
C LEU A 439 17.66 -5.38 4.33
N SER A 440 17.83 -5.62 3.02
CA SER A 440 18.60 -4.75 2.12
C SER A 440 17.95 -3.38 1.92
N ILE A 441 16.63 -3.26 2.12
CA ILE A 441 15.90 -1.98 2.05
C ILE A 441 16.50 -0.95 3.04
N TYR A 442 17.02 -1.39 4.19
CA TYR A 442 17.66 -0.48 5.14
C TYR A 442 19.15 -0.25 4.78
N ASP A 443 19.54 1.00 4.52
CA ASP A 443 20.89 1.33 4.04
C ASP A 443 22.03 0.79 4.89
N LYS A 444 21.92 0.87 6.23
CA LYS A 444 22.97 0.35 7.14
C LYS A 444 23.16 -1.16 7.06
N ASN A 445 22.20 -1.90 6.53
CA ASN A 445 22.31 -3.35 6.38
C ASN A 445 22.97 -3.75 5.06
N LYS A 446 23.01 -2.87 4.06
CA LYS A 446 23.54 -3.21 2.73
C LYS A 446 25.02 -3.60 2.80
N SER A 447 25.83 -2.93 3.63
CA SER A 447 27.23 -3.32 3.87
C SER A 447 27.33 -4.69 4.50
N ARG A 448 26.57 -4.96 5.57
CA ARG A 448 26.55 -6.28 6.22
C ARG A 448 26.19 -7.42 5.27
N ILE A 449 25.32 -7.18 4.29
CA ILE A 449 24.97 -8.16 3.24
C ILE A 449 26.12 -8.33 2.24
N MET A 450 26.73 -7.24 1.78
CA MET A 450 27.77 -7.26 0.75
C MET A 450 29.13 -7.72 1.26
N ASP A 451 29.44 -7.43 2.53
CA ASP A 451 30.70 -7.78 3.19
C ASP A 451 30.69 -9.26 3.66
N GLU A 452 29.51 -9.87 3.79
CA GLU A 452 29.39 -11.28 4.13
C GLU A 452 29.90 -12.18 2.98
N SER A 453 30.96 -12.93 3.27
CA SER A 453 31.67 -13.73 2.27
C SER A 453 30.74 -14.72 1.56
N GLY A 454 30.73 -14.63 0.22
CA GLY A 454 29.93 -15.47 -0.67
C GLY A 454 28.44 -15.11 -0.73
N CYS A 455 27.97 -14.11 0.03
CA CYS A 455 26.55 -13.76 0.07
C CYS A 455 26.03 -13.25 -1.29
N LEU A 456 26.79 -12.36 -1.95
CA LEU A 456 26.46 -11.87 -3.30
C LEU A 456 26.32 -13.03 -4.29
N ARG A 457 27.26 -13.98 -4.27
CA ARG A 457 27.24 -15.17 -5.12
C ARG A 457 25.99 -16.02 -4.89
N SER A 458 25.62 -16.25 -3.63
CA SER A 458 24.40 -17.00 -3.29
C SER A 458 23.14 -16.28 -3.77
N ILE A 459 23.06 -14.95 -3.67
CA ILE A 459 21.93 -14.17 -4.22
C ILE A 459 21.87 -14.31 -5.75
N VAL A 460 23.00 -14.23 -6.44
CA VAL A 460 23.08 -14.42 -7.90
C VAL A 460 22.73 -15.86 -8.31
N ALA A 461 23.09 -16.85 -7.50
CA ALA A 461 22.68 -18.24 -7.73
C ALA A 461 21.15 -18.40 -7.66
N VAL A 462 20.49 -17.78 -6.67
CA VAL A 462 19.02 -17.77 -6.58
C VAL A 462 18.39 -17.04 -7.76
N LEU A 463 18.97 -15.94 -8.23
CA LEU A 463 18.50 -15.25 -9.45
C LEU A 463 18.52 -16.19 -10.68
N LYS A 464 19.61 -16.95 -10.83
CA LYS A 464 19.87 -17.85 -11.96
C LYS A 464 18.98 -19.09 -11.94
N SER A 465 18.91 -19.77 -10.80
CA SER A 465 18.32 -21.11 -10.69
C SER A 465 17.46 -21.29 -9.43
N GLY A 466 16.85 -20.23 -8.91
CA GLY A 466 15.90 -20.32 -7.80
C GLY A 466 14.68 -21.18 -8.16
N HIS A 467 14.17 -21.92 -7.18
CA HIS A 467 13.10 -22.92 -7.37
C HIS A 467 11.77 -22.32 -7.79
N THR A 468 11.48 -21.07 -7.36
CA THR A 468 10.24 -20.36 -7.69
C THR A 468 10.52 -19.07 -8.46
N ILE A 469 9.55 -18.66 -9.28
CA ILE A 469 9.61 -17.35 -9.96
C ILE A 469 9.76 -16.24 -8.92
N GLU A 470 9.01 -16.31 -7.81
CA GLU A 470 9.11 -15.35 -6.70
C GLU A 470 10.52 -15.29 -6.11
N SER A 471 11.19 -16.43 -5.92
CA SER A 471 12.58 -16.45 -5.41
C SER A 471 13.53 -15.70 -6.33
N ARG A 472 13.42 -15.93 -7.64
CA ARG A 472 14.25 -15.26 -8.66
C ARG A 472 13.97 -13.76 -8.69
N GLU A 473 12.71 -13.36 -8.63
CA GLU A 473 12.32 -11.94 -8.60
C GLU A 473 12.78 -11.24 -7.32
N ASN A 474 12.64 -11.89 -6.17
CA ASN A 474 13.13 -11.33 -4.90
C ASN A 474 14.67 -11.22 -4.89
N ALA A 475 15.39 -12.13 -5.56
CA ALA A 475 16.83 -11.98 -5.79
C ALA A 475 17.15 -10.77 -6.68
N ALA A 476 16.42 -10.57 -7.77
CA ALA A 476 16.56 -9.38 -8.63
C ALA A 476 16.29 -8.09 -7.87
N ALA A 477 15.22 -8.05 -7.07
CA ALA A 477 14.88 -6.91 -6.22
C ALA A 477 15.96 -6.64 -5.15
N THR A 478 16.60 -7.70 -4.63
CA THR A 478 17.71 -7.58 -3.67
C THR A 478 18.92 -6.92 -4.36
N LEU A 479 19.29 -7.37 -5.56
CA LEU A 479 20.36 -6.75 -6.35
C LEU A 479 20.04 -5.32 -6.77
N PHE A 480 18.78 -5.03 -7.14
CA PHE A 480 18.32 -3.67 -7.37
C PHE A 480 18.55 -2.81 -6.12
N SER A 481 18.10 -3.25 -4.95
CA SER A 481 18.30 -2.53 -3.68
C SER A 481 19.78 -2.27 -3.37
N LEU A 482 20.64 -3.29 -3.53
CA LEU A 482 22.08 -3.18 -3.28
C LEU A 482 22.79 -2.28 -4.31
N SER A 483 22.37 -2.33 -5.58
CA SER A 483 22.96 -1.51 -6.67
C SER A 483 22.76 0.00 -6.51
N ALA A 484 21.90 0.43 -5.59
CA ALA A 484 21.74 1.85 -5.23
C ALA A 484 23.04 2.44 -4.64
N VAL A 485 23.86 1.63 -3.98
CA VAL A 485 25.15 2.04 -3.42
C VAL A 485 26.22 1.96 -4.51
N HIS A 486 26.99 3.05 -4.68
CA HIS A 486 27.96 3.18 -5.77
C HIS A 486 29.01 2.06 -5.78
N ASP A 487 29.57 1.74 -4.62
CA ASP A 487 30.71 0.80 -4.51
C ASP A 487 30.30 -0.65 -4.82
N TYR A 488 29.02 -0.99 -4.63
CA TYR A 488 28.51 -2.33 -4.92
C TYR A 488 28.24 -2.56 -6.41
N LYS A 489 28.12 -1.50 -7.22
CA LYS A 489 27.81 -1.62 -8.65
C LYS A 489 28.87 -2.41 -9.40
N LYS A 490 30.15 -2.18 -9.10
CA LYS A 490 31.27 -2.90 -9.72
C LYS A 490 31.32 -4.37 -9.27
N LEU A 491 31.02 -4.62 -8.00
CA LEU A 491 30.98 -5.97 -7.43
C LEU A 491 29.84 -6.80 -8.05
N ILE A 492 28.62 -6.24 -8.08
CA ILE A 492 27.43 -6.90 -8.65
C ILE A 492 27.65 -7.19 -10.14
N ALA A 493 28.14 -6.22 -10.92
CA ALA A 493 28.43 -6.43 -12.34
C ALA A 493 29.61 -7.39 -12.59
N GLY A 494 30.47 -7.61 -11.58
CA GLY A 494 31.58 -8.54 -11.63
C GLY A 494 31.23 -9.97 -11.20
N GLU A 495 30.12 -10.18 -10.51
CA GLU A 495 29.72 -11.53 -10.07
C GLU A 495 29.23 -12.36 -11.27
N ALA A 496 29.74 -13.59 -11.37
CA ALA A 496 29.51 -14.45 -12.51
C ALA A 496 28.00 -14.73 -12.70
N GLY A 497 27.51 -14.43 -13.91
CA GLY A 497 26.11 -14.67 -14.29
C GLY A 497 25.11 -13.61 -13.81
N ALA A 498 25.51 -12.60 -13.03
CA ALA A 498 24.60 -11.56 -12.55
C ALA A 498 23.98 -10.76 -13.71
N LEU A 499 24.83 -10.20 -14.59
CA LEU A 499 24.40 -9.39 -15.74
C LEU A 499 23.57 -10.21 -16.75
N GLN A 500 24.05 -11.40 -17.11
CA GLN A 500 23.36 -12.28 -18.07
C GLN A 500 21.97 -12.68 -17.57
N THR A 501 21.84 -13.00 -16.27
CA THR A 501 20.57 -13.44 -15.71
C THR A 501 19.58 -12.27 -15.54
N LEU A 502 20.05 -11.09 -15.13
CA LEU A 502 19.23 -9.88 -15.11
C LEU A 502 18.73 -9.52 -16.51
N ALA A 503 19.60 -9.62 -17.53
CA ALA A 503 19.23 -9.40 -18.93
C ALA A 503 18.18 -10.41 -19.43
N GLY A 504 18.32 -11.69 -19.07
CA GLY A 504 17.30 -12.70 -19.37
C GLY A 504 15.96 -12.42 -18.67
N MET A 505 15.99 -12.04 -17.38
CA MET A 505 14.78 -11.70 -16.62
C MET A 505 14.07 -10.46 -17.16
N LEU A 506 14.80 -9.48 -17.70
CA LEU A 506 14.23 -8.32 -18.37
C LEU A 506 13.35 -8.69 -19.58
N LEU A 507 13.69 -9.77 -20.27
CA LEU A 507 12.98 -10.21 -21.48
C LEU A 507 11.86 -11.20 -21.16
N SER A 508 12.08 -12.14 -20.24
CA SER A 508 11.17 -13.27 -20.00
C SER A 508 10.53 -13.29 -18.60
N GLY A 509 10.79 -12.30 -17.75
CA GLY A 509 10.23 -12.20 -16.40
C GLY A 509 8.77 -11.73 -16.37
N THR A 510 8.13 -11.81 -15.20
CA THR A 510 6.83 -11.15 -15.00
C THR A 510 7.00 -9.63 -15.02
N PRO A 511 5.91 -8.83 -15.10
CA PRO A 511 6.02 -7.37 -15.06
C PRO A 511 6.83 -6.85 -13.86
N ARG A 512 6.72 -7.49 -12.69
CA ARG A 512 7.51 -7.15 -11.51
C ARG A 512 8.99 -7.49 -11.71
N GLY A 513 9.30 -8.74 -12.07
CA GLY A 513 10.68 -9.18 -12.30
C GLY A 513 11.39 -8.35 -13.37
N ARG A 514 10.70 -8.00 -14.45
CA ARG A 514 11.22 -7.12 -15.51
C ARG A 514 11.53 -5.72 -15.00
N LYS A 515 10.67 -5.16 -14.14
CA LYS A 515 10.88 -3.83 -13.54
C LYS A 515 12.09 -3.82 -12.60
N ASP A 516 12.20 -4.83 -11.74
CA ASP A 516 13.33 -4.96 -10.81
C ASP A 516 14.64 -5.17 -11.59
N ALA A 517 14.62 -6.01 -12.64
CA ALA A 517 15.77 -6.27 -13.49
C ALA A 517 16.24 -5.03 -14.26
N VAL A 518 15.34 -4.31 -14.96
CA VAL A 518 15.73 -3.10 -15.71
C VAL A 518 16.29 -2.03 -14.78
N THR A 519 15.73 -1.89 -13.57
CA THR A 519 16.15 -0.87 -12.62
C THR A 519 17.51 -1.20 -12.02
N ALA A 520 17.78 -2.48 -11.72
CA ALA A 520 19.11 -2.94 -11.36
C ALA A 520 20.13 -2.64 -12.48
N LEU A 521 19.83 -3.01 -13.73
CA LEU A 521 20.70 -2.76 -14.88
C LEU A 521 20.94 -1.25 -15.13
N PHE A 522 19.91 -0.42 -14.94
CA PHE A 522 20.03 1.04 -14.98
C PHE A 522 20.98 1.55 -13.89
N ASN A 523 20.85 1.09 -12.65
CA ASN A 523 21.75 1.49 -11.57
C ASN A 523 23.19 1.06 -11.85
N LEU A 524 23.39 -0.16 -12.35
CA LEU A 524 24.72 -0.69 -12.70
C LEU A 524 25.37 0.10 -13.85
N SER A 525 24.61 0.60 -14.82
CA SER A 525 25.14 1.39 -15.94
C SER A 525 25.58 2.81 -15.55
N THR A 526 25.18 3.30 -14.37
CA THR A 526 25.72 4.57 -13.85
C THR A 526 27.21 4.52 -13.53
N HIS A 527 27.77 3.32 -13.34
CA HIS A 527 29.21 3.11 -13.14
C HIS A 527 29.87 2.76 -14.48
N THR A 528 30.65 3.68 -15.04
CA THR A 528 31.17 3.58 -16.42
C THR A 528 32.04 2.34 -16.67
N ALA A 529 32.77 1.86 -15.65
CA ALA A 529 33.59 0.65 -15.76
C ALA A 529 32.79 -0.64 -15.99
N ASN A 530 31.46 -0.62 -15.78
CA ASN A 530 30.60 -1.76 -16.04
C ASN A 530 30.22 -1.90 -17.53
N CYS A 531 30.43 -0.86 -18.34
CA CYS A 531 29.98 -0.81 -19.73
C CYS A 531 30.47 -2.01 -20.55
N VAL A 532 31.77 -2.32 -20.50
CA VAL A 532 32.37 -3.43 -21.25
C VAL A 532 31.72 -4.77 -20.87
N LYS A 533 31.57 -5.05 -19.57
CA LYS A 533 30.91 -6.27 -19.10
C LYS A 533 29.44 -6.35 -19.52
N MET A 534 28.72 -5.22 -19.48
CA MET A 534 27.33 -5.18 -19.93
C MET A 534 27.20 -5.51 -21.43
N ILE A 535 28.19 -5.13 -22.25
CA ILE A 535 28.24 -5.52 -23.67
C ILE A 535 28.55 -7.02 -23.78
N GLU A 536 29.62 -7.50 -23.13
CA GLU A 536 30.07 -8.90 -23.16
C GLU A 536 28.96 -9.90 -22.75
N PHE A 537 28.16 -9.55 -21.74
CA PHE A 537 27.08 -10.40 -21.24
C PHE A 537 25.72 -10.16 -21.93
N GLY A 538 25.70 -9.43 -23.06
CA GLY A 538 24.51 -9.27 -23.89
C GLY A 538 23.42 -8.35 -23.31
N VAL A 539 23.74 -7.52 -22.32
CA VAL A 539 22.77 -6.61 -21.69
C VAL A 539 22.29 -5.55 -22.68
N VAL A 540 23.18 -5.06 -23.55
CA VAL A 540 22.84 -4.05 -24.56
C VAL A 540 21.70 -4.53 -25.46
N LYS A 541 21.80 -5.75 -25.99
CA LYS A 541 20.76 -6.38 -26.82
C LYS A 541 19.43 -6.47 -26.06
N SER A 542 19.46 -6.93 -24.81
CA SER A 542 18.24 -7.04 -23.99
C SER A 542 17.62 -5.68 -23.68
N LEU A 543 18.42 -4.63 -23.44
CA LEU A 543 17.92 -3.27 -23.22
C LEU A 543 17.29 -2.69 -24.49
N VAL A 544 17.86 -2.94 -25.67
CA VAL A 544 17.29 -2.52 -26.95
C VAL A 544 15.94 -3.19 -27.18
N GLN A 545 15.84 -4.51 -26.97
CA GLN A 545 14.56 -5.22 -27.06
C GLN A 545 13.52 -4.72 -26.05
N ALA A 546 13.96 -4.32 -24.86
CA ALA A 546 13.07 -3.80 -23.81
C ALA A 546 12.48 -2.40 -24.14
N LEU A 547 12.97 -1.69 -25.16
CA LEU A 547 12.40 -0.41 -25.61
C LEU A 547 10.98 -0.56 -26.18
N GLU A 548 10.63 -1.74 -26.68
CA GLU A 548 9.31 -2.04 -27.23
C GLU A 548 8.32 -2.53 -26.15
N CYS A 549 8.80 -2.75 -24.92
CA CYS A 549 7.99 -3.34 -23.87
C CYS A 549 7.46 -2.28 -22.90
N ASP A 550 6.14 -2.14 -22.86
CA ASP A 550 5.45 -1.23 -21.93
C ASP A 550 5.85 -1.52 -20.47
N GLY A 551 6.05 -0.43 -19.70
CA GLY A 551 6.40 -0.46 -18.27
C GLY A 551 7.90 -0.45 -17.92
N VAL A 552 8.79 -0.83 -18.84
CA VAL A 552 10.27 -0.82 -18.62
C VAL A 552 11.05 -0.03 -19.65
N ALA A 553 10.42 0.38 -20.75
CA ALA A 553 11.08 1.03 -21.87
C ALA A 553 11.80 2.33 -21.47
N GLU A 554 11.30 3.05 -20.46
CA GLU A 554 11.91 4.29 -19.99
C GLU A 554 13.22 4.07 -19.23
N GLU A 555 13.25 3.07 -18.33
CA GLU A 555 14.48 2.67 -17.65
C GLU A 555 15.48 2.05 -18.63
N ALA A 556 14.99 1.30 -19.62
CA ALA A 556 15.84 0.75 -20.68
C ALA A 556 16.49 1.86 -21.51
N ALA A 557 15.71 2.86 -21.96
CA ALA A 557 16.22 4.04 -22.64
C ALA A 557 17.20 4.84 -21.76
N GLY A 558 16.91 4.94 -20.46
CA GLY A 558 17.81 5.56 -19.48
C GLY A 558 19.15 4.84 -19.36
N ALA A 559 19.15 3.51 -19.33
CA ALA A 559 20.36 2.70 -19.21
C ALA A 559 21.19 2.80 -20.51
N LEU A 560 20.53 2.73 -21.67
CA LEU A 560 21.17 2.94 -22.97
C LEU A 560 21.80 4.33 -23.05
N ALA A 561 21.10 5.38 -22.62
CA ALA A 561 21.62 6.75 -22.59
C ALA A 561 22.87 6.92 -21.71
N LEU A 562 23.10 6.04 -20.74
CA LEU A 562 24.33 6.00 -19.94
C LEU A 562 25.42 5.19 -20.63
N ILE A 563 25.09 4.03 -21.20
CA ILE A 563 26.02 3.13 -21.90
C ILE A 563 26.67 3.85 -23.10
N VAL A 564 25.87 4.52 -23.94
CA VAL A 564 26.37 5.19 -25.14
C VAL A 564 27.31 6.37 -24.86
N ARG A 565 27.41 6.84 -23.60
CA ARG A 565 28.41 7.85 -23.22
C ARG A 565 29.84 7.34 -23.29
N GLN A 566 30.02 6.03 -23.34
CA GLN A 566 31.31 5.39 -23.58
C GLN A 566 31.40 5.03 -25.08
N PRO A 567 32.53 5.29 -25.77
CA PRO A 567 32.67 4.99 -27.20
C PRO A 567 32.34 3.53 -27.56
N VAL A 568 32.91 2.58 -26.81
CA VAL A 568 32.60 1.13 -26.94
C VAL A 568 31.12 0.81 -26.73
N GLY A 569 30.43 1.56 -25.86
CA GLY A 569 28.99 1.42 -25.64
C GLY A 569 28.17 2.01 -26.78
N ALA A 570 28.59 3.14 -27.34
CA ALA A 570 27.94 3.76 -28.51
C ALA A 570 28.06 2.87 -29.75
N GLU A 571 29.23 2.27 -29.98
CA GLU A 571 29.46 1.30 -31.04
C GLU A 571 28.56 0.07 -30.86
N ALA A 572 28.57 -0.56 -29.67
CA ALA A 572 27.75 -1.73 -29.38
C ALA A 572 26.25 -1.47 -29.56
N VAL A 573 25.73 -0.34 -29.06
CA VAL A 573 24.32 0.03 -29.23
C VAL A 573 24.02 0.38 -30.70
N GLY A 574 24.97 0.98 -31.42
CA GLY A 574 24.85 1.30 -32.85
C GLY A 574 24.77 0.06 -33.74
N HIS A 575 25.37 -1.06 -33.33
CA HIS A 575 25.27 -2.34 -34.05
C HIS A 575 23.89 -3.00 -33.91
N GLU A 576 23.12 -2.69 -32.87
CA GLU A 576 21.77 -3.20 -32.70
C GLU A 576 20.79 -2.45 -33.62
N GLU A 577 20.29 -3.11 -34.67
CA GLU A 577 19.46 -2.47 -35.70
C GLU A 577 18.19 -1.81 -35.13
N ALA A 578 17.58 -2.45 -34.14
CA ALA A 578 16.36 -1.97 -33.48
C ALA A 578 16.59 -0.78 -32.53
N ALA A 579 17.84 -0.45 -32.17
CA ALA A 579 18.13 0.58 -31.17
C ALA A 579 17.63 1.96 -31.59
N VAL A 580 17.92 2.38 -32.82
CA VAL A 580 17.48 3.68 -33.34
C VAL A 580 15.95 3.75 -33.40
N VAL A 581 15.31 2.70 -33.91
CA VAL A 581 13.85 2.63 -34.04
C VAL A 581 13.17 2.72 -32.67
N GLY A 582 13.63 1.93 -31.69
CA GLY A 582 13.08 1.94 -30.33
C GLY A 582 13.27 3.29 -29.63
N LEU A 583 14.44 3.93 -29.77
CA LEU A 583 14.70 5.26 -29.21
C LEU A 583 13.84 6.34 -29.87
N ILE A 584 13.61 6.26 -31.18
CA ILE A 584 12.70 7.17 -31.89
C ILE A 584 11.24 6.96 -31.45
N GLY A 585 10.83 5.71 -31.23
CA GLY A 585 9.56 5.39 -30.59
C GLY A 585 9.42 6.07 -29.22
N MET A 586 10.45 5.96 -28.38
CA MET A 586 10.48 6.60 -27.06
C MET A 586 10.43 8.13 -27.12
N MET A 587 11.06 8.76 -28.12
CA MET A 587 10.90 10.20 -28.37
C MET A 587 9.45 10.60 -28.72
N ARG A 588 8.68 9.70 -29.33
CA ARG A 588 7.29 9.96 -29.75
C ARG A 588 6.32 9.82 -28.58
N CYS A 589 6.33 8.68 -27.89
CA CYS A 589 5.30 8.31 -26.90
C CYS A 589 5.77 8.28 -25.43
N GLY A 590 7.06 8.48 -25.13
CA GLY A 590 7.56 8.42 -23.75
C GLY A 590 7.13 9.58 -22.85
N THR A 591 7.31 9.43 -21.53
CA THR A 591 7.19 10.54 -20.58
C THR A 591 8.25 11.61 -20.86
N PRO A 592 8.17 12.82 -20.25
CA PRO A 592 9.23 13.82 -20.39
C PRO A 592 10.64 13.29 -20.08
N ARG A 593 10.76 12.35 -19.12
CA ARG A 593 12.04 11.70 -18.78
C ARG A 593 12.45 10.67 -19.84
N GLY A 594 11.53 9.83 -20.31
CA GLY A 594 11.79 8.89 -21.40
C GLY A 594 12.25 9.58 -22.67
N LYS A 595 11.57 10.66 -23.07
CA LYS A 595 11.92 11.50 -24.22
C LYS A 595 13.31 12.14 -24.07
N GLU A 596 13.63 12.63 -22.87
CA GLU A 596 14.96 13.19 -22.55
C GLU A 596 16.07 12.14 -22.70
N ASN A 597 15.86 10.95 -22.15
CA ASN A 597 16.82 9.85 -22.25
C ASN A 597 17.02 9.42 -23.72
N ALA A 598 15.93 9.30 -24.48
CA ALA A 598 15.97 8.90 -25.87
C ALA A 598 16.75 9.88 -26.76
N VAL A 599 16.47 11.20 -26.65
CA VAL A 599 17.21 12.21 -27.42
C VAL A 599 18.67 12.30 -26.97
N ALA A 600 18.97 12.06 -25.69
CA ALA A 600 20.33 12.02 -25.20
C ALA A 600 21.10 10.82 -25.77
N ALA A 601 20.48 9.64 -25.83
CA ALA A 601 21.08 8.44 -26.41
C ALA A 601 21.36 8.63 -27.91
N LEU A 602 20.38 9.10 -28.68
CA LEU A 602 20.53 9.35 -30.13
C LEU A 602 21.62 10.38 -30.45
N LEU A 603 21.69 11.48 -29.66
CA LEU A 603 22.77 12.46 -29.83
C LEU A 603 24.14 11.85 -29.64
N GLU A 604 24.30 10.97 -28.66
CA GLU A 604 25.59 10.37 -28.35
C GLU A 604 25.96 9.27 -29.35
N LEU A 605 24.98 8.50 -29.85
CA LEU A 605 25.16 7.60 -30.98
C LEU A 605 25.69 8.34 -32.21
N CYS A 606 25.16 9.54 -32.51
CA CYS A 606 25.68 10.32 -33.64
C CYS A 606 27.11 10.86 -33.45
N ARG A 607 27.58 10.95 -32.20
CA ARG A 607 28.92 11.47 -31.87
C ARG A 607 29.97 10.37 -31.84
N SER A 608 29.59 9.22 -31.30
CA SER A 608 30.54 8.18 -30.89
C SER A 608 30.21 6.79 -31.47
N GLY A 609 29.08 6.62 -32.16
CA GLY A 609 28.62 5.34 -32.73
C GLY A 609 29.02 5.09 -34.18
N GLY A 610 29.83 5.97 -34.78
CA GLY A 610 30.32 5.84 -36.16
C GLY A 610 29.37 6.39 -37.24
N ALA A 611 29.91 6.58 -38.45
CA ALA A 611 29.20 7.23 -39.55
C ALA A 611 27.91 6.51 -39.98
N ALA A 612 27.94 5.17 -40.05
CA ALA A 612 26.76 4.38 -40.43
C ALA A 612 25.60 4.52 -39.42
N THR A 613 25.90 4.57 -38.13
CA THR A 613 24.90 4.79 -37.07
C THR A 613 24.34 6.20 -37.15
N THR A 614 25.20 7.21 -37.33
CA THR A 614 24.78 8.61 -37.52
C THR A 614 23.84 8.75 -38.72
N GLU A 615 24.20 8.13 -39.84
CA GLU A 615 23.36 8.12 -41.04
C GLU A 615 22.00 7.46 -40.79
N ARG A 616 21.97 6.32 -40.09
CA ARG A 616 20.73 5.64 -39.71
C ARG A 616 19.82 6.53 -38.85
N VAL A 617 20.39 7.23 -37.87
CA VAL A 617 19.65 8.18 -37.03
C VAL A 617 19.08 9.31 -37.90
N VAL A 618 19.92 9.97 -38.69
CA VAL A 618 19.54 11.15 -39.49
C VAL A 618 18.53 10.81 -40.59
N ARG A 619 18.60 9.61 -41.18
CA ARG A 619 17.64 9.15 -42.20
C ARG A 619 16.30 8.66 -41.64
N THR A 620 16.16 8.57 -40.31
CA THR A 620 14.91 8.05 -39.72
C THR A 620 13.73 9.00 -39.99
N PRO A 621 12.64 8.51 -40.64
CA PRO A 621 11.44 9.31 -40.85
C PRO A 621 10.87 9.83 -39.53
N ALA A 622 10.40 11.08 -39.53
CA ALA A 622 9.89 11.82 -38.36
C ALA A 622 10.93 12.33 -37.34
N LEU A 623 12.25 12.09 -37.50
CA LEU A 623 13.24 12.66 -36.58
C LEU A 623 13.16 14.20 -36.53
N ALA A 624 13.07 14.87 -37.68
CA ALA A 624 13.01 16.34 -37.74
C ALA A 624 11.78 16.91 -36.99
N SER A 625 10.60 16.32 -37.18
CA SER A 625 9.38 16.77 -36.49
C SER A 625 9.42 16.47 -35.00
N LEU A 626 10.00 15.34 -34.58
CA LEU A 626 10.20 15.02 -33.17
C LEU A 626 11.20 15.96 -32.49
N ILE A 627 12.29 16.33 -33.17
CA ILE A 627 13.24 17.34 -32.68
C ILE A 627 12.52 18.68 -32.46
N GLN A 628 11.73 19.15 -33.44
CA GLN A 628 10.98 20.41 -33.32
C GLN A 628 9.96 20.36 -32.18
N SER A 629 9.22 19.26 -32.06
CA SER A 629 8.29 19.04 -30.95
C SER A 629 8.99 19.12 -29.60
N LEU A 630 10.15 18.48 -29.44
CA LEU A 630 10.92 18.51 -28.20
C LEU A 630 11.55 19.87 -27.90
N LEU A 631 11.92 20.65 -28.92
CA LEU A 631 12.39 22.02 -28.74
C LEU A 631 11.32 22.93 -28.11
N PHE A 632 10.04 22.67 -28.39
CA PHE A 632 8.92 23.44 -27.85
C PHE A 632 8.39 22.86 -26.52
N THR A 633 8.18 21.55 -26.46
CA THR A 633 7.46 20.88 -25.35
C THR A 633 8.36 20.16 -24.34
N GLY A 634 9.63 19.92 -24.68
CA GLY A 634 10.54 19.11 -23.87
C GLY A 634 11.03 19.80 -22.60
N THR A 635 11.61 19.03 -21.67
CA THR A 635 12.30 19.55 -20.47
C THR A 635 13.48 20.46 -20.86
N LYS A 636 13.99 21.28 -19.94
CA LYS A 636 15.18 22.12 -20.18
C LYS A 636 16.38 21.30 -20.72
N ARG A 637 16.56 20.06 -20.26
CA ARG A 637 17.64 19.18 -20.72
C ARG A 637 17.30 18.52 -22.05
N ALA A 638 16.07 18.06 -22.26
CA ALA A 638 15.62 17.54 -23.55
C ALA A 638 15.77 18.59 -24.67
N ARG A 639 15.36 19.85 -24.43
CA ARG A 639 15.52 20.95 -25.41
C ARG A 639 16.98 21.19 -25.81
N ARG A 640 17.89 21.27 -24.84
CA ARG A 640 19.34 21.44 -25.12
C ARG A 640 19.92 20.29 -25.93
N LYS A 641 19.48 19.06 -25.66
CA LYS A 641 19.92 17.86 -26.38
C LYS A 641 19.31 17.79 -27.78
N ALA A 642 18.03 18.11 -27.93
CA ALA A 642 17.34 18.22 -29.22
C ALA A 642 17.99 19.29 -30.11
N ALA A 643 18.33 20.47 -29.57
CA ALA A 643 19.05 21.51 -30.31
C ALA A 643 20.45 21.05 -30.78
N SER A 644 21.12 20.22 -29.99
CA SER A 644 22.41 19.65 -30.37
C SER A 644 22.27 18.57 -31.44
N LEU A 645 21.23 17.73 -31.35
CA LEU A 645 20.91 16.72 -32.36
C LEU A 645 20.48 17.38 -33.69
N ALA A 646 19.73 18.49 -33.62
CA ALA A 646 19.36 19.30 -34.78
C ALA A 646 20.58 19.80 -35.57
N ARG A 647 21.63 20.27 -34.86
CA ARG A 647 22.88 20.71 -35.49
C ARG A 647 23.61 19.57 -36.20
N VAL A 648 23.60 18.38 -35.62
CA VAL A 648 24.16 17.18 -36.29
C VAL A 648 23.35 16.82 -37.53
N PHE A 649 22.02 16.80 -37.41
CA PHE A 649 21.10 16.54 -38.52
C PHE A 649 21.31 17.50 -39.70
N GLN A 650 21.46 18.80 -39.41
CA GLN A 650 21.72 19.83 -40.42
C GLN A 650 23.06 19.61 -41.12
N ARG A 651 24.15 19.39 -40.38
CA ARG A 651 25.48 19.15 -40.97
C ARG A 651 25.46 17.98 -41.96
N CYS A 652 24.87 16.85 -41.57
CA CYS A 652 24.79 15.68 -42.44
C CYS A 652 23.94 15.93 -43.71
N HIS A 653 22.90 16.77 -43.63
CA HIS A 653 22.12 17.15 -44.82
C HIS A 653 22.95 18.02 -45.79
N TYR A 654 23.74 18.97 -45.27
CA TYR A 654 24.64 19.78 -46.10
C TYR A 654 25.74 18.96 -46.76
N ASP A 655 26.33 17.99 -46.04
CA ASP A 655 27.35 17.10 -46.60
C ASP A 655 26.79 16.18 -47.71
N THR A 656 25.53 15.74 -47.58
CA THR A 656 24.86 14.90 -48.60
C THR A 656 24.53 15.70 -49.87
N LEU A 657 24.17 16.98 -49.73
CA LEU A 657 23.95 17.89 -50.85
C LEU A 657 25.26 18.25 -51.57
N HIS A 658 26.37 18.41 -50.84
CA HIS A 658 27.69 18.65 -51.44
C HIS A 658 28.27 17.41 -52.13
N PHE A 659 28.04 16.20 -51.61
CA PHE A 659 28.50 14.95 -52.25
C PHE A 659 27.68 14.60 -53.51
N SER A 660 26.38 14.93 -53.51
CA SER A 660 25.51 14.79 -54.69
C SER A 660 25.75 15.88 -55.75
N GLY A 661 26.47 16.95 -55.40
CA GLY A 661 26.80 18.07 -56.28
C GLY A 661 28.17 18.00 -56.97
N LEU A 662 29.00 16.99 -56.67
CA LEU A 662 30.40 16.91 -57.16
C LEU A 662 30.61 15.97 -58.36
N ARG A 663 29.58 15.79 -59.20
CA ARG A 663 29.72 15.12 -60.52
C ARG A 663 29.34 15.99 -61.73
N PHE A 664 29.33 17.31 -61.58
CA PHE A 664 29.40 18.23 -62.71
C PHE A 664 30.41 19.33 -62.39
N GLY A 665 31.54 19.29 -63.09
CA GLY A 665 32.66 20.19 -62.85
C GLY A 665 32.37 21.63 -63.25
N TYR A 666 33.13 22.54 -62.67
CA TYR A 666 33.99 23.49 -63.39
C TYR A 666 35.11 23.89 -62.43
N GLY A 667 36.36 23.76 -62.90
CA GLY A 667 37.54 24.04 -62.11
C GLY A 667 37.71 25.53 -61.82
N PHE A 668 38.41 25.84 -60.74
CA PHE A 668 39.30 27.00 -60.72
C PHE A 668 40.52 26.73 -59.83
N ALA A 669 41.62 27.33 -60.26
CA ALA A 669 43.00 27.01 -59.98
C ALA A 669 43.43 27.17 -58.51
N GLY A 670 44.50 26.46 -58.17
CA GLY A 670 45.08 26.45 -56.84
C GLY A 670 45.83 27.72 -56.44
N ASN A 671 46.20 27.77 -55.17
CA ASN A 671 47.56 28.10 -54.79
C ASN A 671 47.86 27.56 -53.38
N SER A 672 49.05 26.99 -53.29
CA SER A 672 49.66 26.38 -52.12
C SER A 672 50.40 27.41 -51.26
N THR A 673 50.45 27.09 -49.97
CA THR A 673 51.58 27.28 -49.02
C THR A 673 51.98 28.66 -48.48
N THR A 674 51.81 28.76 -47.15
CA THR A 674 52.77 29.18 -46.10
C THR A 674 53.18 30.65 -45.91
N GLY A 675 52.89 31.14 -44.70
CA GLY A 675 53.87 31.83 -43.84
C GLY A 675 53.66 33.34 -43.63
N MET A 676 53.24 33.73 -42.42
CA MET A 676 53.95 34.71 -41.56
C MET A 676 53.10 35.17 -40.38
N GLU A 677 53.77 35.32 -39.23
CA GLU A 677 53.25 35.74 -37.93
C GLU A 677 53.12 37.27 -37.77
N SER A 678 52.36 37.64 -36.73
CA SER A 678 52.49 38.82 -35.84
C SER A 678 51.80 40.15 -36.22
N GLY A 679 51.05 40.70 -35.25
CA GLY A 679 50.63 42.11 -35.21
C GLY A 679 49.25 42.39 -34.62
N PHE A 680 49.14 42.48 -33.28
CA PHE A 680 48.15 43.34 -32.58
C PHE A 680 48.69 44.80 -32.57
N PRO A 681 47.91 45.89 -32.32
CA PRO A 681 46.73 45.97 -31.43
C PRO A 681 45.56 46.93 -31.82
N ALA A 682 44.48 46.78 -31.03
CA ALA A 682 43.51 47.77 -30.50
C ALA A 682 42.93 48.91 -31.37
N GLU A 683 41.59 48.96 -31.46
CA GLU A 683 40.82 50.13 -31.00
C GLU A 683 39.33 49.82 -30.78
N THR A 684 38.82 50.39 -29.69
CA THR A 684 37.49 50.29 -29.08
C THR A 684 36.42 51.15 -29.77
N VAL A 685 35.20 50.63 -29.94
CA VAL A 685 33.98 51.46 -29.99
C VAL A 685 32.84 50.78 -29.21
N SER A 686 32.34 51.50 -28.21
CA SER A 686 31.18 51.25 -27.37
C SER A 686 29.84 51.39 -28.10
N VAL A 687 28.74 50.81 -27.57
CA VAL A 687 27.47 51.52 -27.23
C VAL A 687 26.36 50.54 -26.73
N THR A 688 25.98 50.77 -25.46
CA THR A 688 24.69 50.68 -24.75
C THR A 688 23.72 49.48 -24.88
N LEU A 689 23.41 48.91 -23.69
CA LEU A 689 22.20 48.14 -23.38
C LEU A 689 21.26 49.00 -22.50
N SER A 690 20.01 49.15 -22.92
CA SER A 690 18.92 49.78 -22.17
C SER A 690 17.90 48.71 -21.72
N MET A 691 17.61 48.66 -20.42
CA MET A 691 16.49 47.92 -19.83
C MET A 691 15.40 48.90 -19.39
N PRO A 692 14.11 48.60 -19.60
CA PRO A 692 13.03 49.28 -18.88
C PRO A 692 12.45 48.38 -17.78
N MET A 693 12.41 48.91 -16.55
CA MET A 693 11.49 48.49 -15.49
C MET A 693 10.29 49.42 -15.49
N SER A 694 9.08 48.87 -15.36
CA SER A 694 7.86 49.61 -15.08
C SER A 694 7.23 49.09 -13.79
N VAL A 695 7.13 49.99 -12.81
CA VAL A 695 6.32 49.85 -11.58
C VAL A 695 5.18 50.85 -11.71
N SER A 696 3.95 50.41 -11.43
CA SER A 696 2.79 51.28 -11.29
C SER A 696 2.23 51.14 -9.88
N VAL A 697 2.08 52.28 -9.21
CA VAL A 697 1.42 52.45 -7.90
C VAL A 697 0.15 53.27 -8.12
N SER A 698 -0.97 52.73 -7.67
CA SER A 698 -2.05 53.43 -6.96
C SER A 698 -3.05 52.41 -6.46
#